data_AF-E6RE54-F1
#
_entry.id   AF-E6RE54-F1
#
_cell.length_a   1.000
_cell.length_b   1.000
_cell.length_c   1.000
_cell.angle_alpha   90.00
_cell.angle_beta   90.00
_cell.angle_gamma   90.00
#
_symmetry.space_group_name_H-M   'P 1'
#
loop_
_entity.id
_entity.type
_entity.pdbx_description
1 polymer ?
#
loop_
_entity_poly.entity_id
_entity_poly.type
_entity_poly.pdbx_seq_one_letter_code
_entity_poly.pdbx_strand_id
1 'polypeptide(L)'
;MALSPLSSSNELAFYSQKRRRRRTCLTATRCPSTPNPSRMTSHLYKRIGMRLSSIPCLLITLLSLLVLVSAAPPCVRFADYDSINQMFIDGGPGTKVLLCPNRLYRLSGPIIFTAADQEIATYGYPTGSERAVLRVEGRNTATAVQGDCRRCARVSVKNLVVDGNRKKLGRMRDFELATGLVVLGGNEGQTIQNCWIKNPRGFTAIHIREGDKLQCTGARVEKNDIGPVGEEYDPERDGDDPEMSPHGRPLADGVSIACRDSFIRDNTFRDNTDAAIVIYGSPGTLVHANHIFAQTLSAMAGILMVDSTPFDGDYTGTVVRSNIIDAVSRTIRVGIGIGPTVWSDDTETILTGGSVIGNGLKGRYMGYGIAAAGLKQWTIKDNWDEAKHEGRKSARCFDDPVNPDPIGLLYNKPTMEDCIVQSGFADHNFQYLVCIDGLYDKANPPKHDPPPSPDDLSPTIAQDEDNTVQQDGGGSEPIEQPREVSDIEVELPVEKMFSTGSEMMDDVLEHSYQRMLEVIDHLSRRVDVLGAANGGKGSGDSKISEVLDPAMSSHLEKLQRKIEHLEFSLRSQIETAIQLRSAIQGWDQEMALVADWEYDILLDVRHKLELSSYPHDQPLDPKLMRGQSHLDGKALVIDDHSHPSLESENLRSMSNRARLNATEEAGTRASVWQIGLIGGSAIALVWVGLGWWKKRKVHGKLL
;
A
#
# COMPACT_ATOMS: atom_id res chain seq x y z
N MET A 1 70.63 -4.65 -32.69
CA MET A 1 71.88 -4.12 -32.10
C MET A 1 71.44 -3.29 -30.90
N ALA A 2 71.40 -3.88 -29.71
CA ALA A 2 72.46 -3.90 -28.68
C ALA A 2 72.27 -2.72 -27.72
N LEU A 3 72.44 -2.79 -26.40
CA LEU A 3 72.54 -3.81 -25.35
C LEU A 3 72.52 -2.98 -24.04
N SER A 4 72.09 -3.58 -22.94
CA SER A 4 72.07 -3.03 -21.57
C SER A 4 73.48 -2.68 -21.02
N PRO A 5 73.62 -2.22 -19.76
CA PRO A 5 73.80 -3.20 -18.68
C PRO A 5 73.18 -2.87 -17.30
N LEU A 6 73.12 -3.96 -16.52
CA LEU A 6 72.69 -4.18 -15.13
C LEU A 6 73.70 -3.70 -14.07
N SER A 7 73.20 -3.58 -12.83
CA SER A 7 73.84 -3.94 -11.54
C SER A 7 72.84 -3.59 -10.41
N SER A 8 72.51 -4.35 -9.38
CA SER A 8 73.04 -5.60 -8.79
C SER A 8 72.00 -6.18 -7.81
N SER A 9 72.02 -7.49 -7.64
CA SER A 9 71.17 -8.31 -6.79
C SER A 9 71.80 -8.67 -5.44
N ASN A 10 70.98 -9.36 -4.60
CA ASN A 10 71.25 -10.16 -3.39
C ASN A 10 70.89 -9.42 -2.08
N GLU A 11 70.12 -9.98 -1.13
CA GLU A 11 70.16 -11.37 -0.64
C GLU A 11 68.86 -11.78 0.11
N LEU A 12 68.56 -13.07 0.06
CA LEU A 12 67.48 -13.78 0.78
C LEU A 12 67.77 -13.96 2.28
N ALA A 13 66.74 -13.96 3.13
CA ALA A 13 66.65 -14.89 4.26
C ALA A 13 65.21 -15.10 4.76
N PHE A 14 64.77 -16.36 4.67
CA PHE A 14 63.62 -16.96 5.35
C PHE A 14 63.68 -16.80 6.88
N TYR A 15 62.53 -16.55 7.53
CA TYR A 15 62.25 -17.19 8.83
C TYR A 15 60.78 -17.59 8.97
N SER A 16 60.59 -18.90 9.06
CA SER A 16 59.39 -19.63 9.39
C SER A 16 59.45 -20.06 10.86
N GLN A 17 58.45 -19.71 11.67
CA GLN A 17 58.06 -20.43 12.91
C GLN A 17 56.56 -20.14 13.11
N LYS A 18 55.59 -21.04 12.95
CA LYS A 18 55.40 -22.41 13.47
C LYS A 18 55.54 -22.49 15.00
N ARG A 19 54.46 -22.15 15.72
CA ARG A 19 54.19 -22.71 17.06
C ARG A 19 52.78 -23.29 17.13
N ARG A 20 52.76 -24.61 17.13
CA ARG A 20 51.66 -25.52 17.49
C ARG A 20 52.20 -26.35 18.65
N ARG A 21 51.51 -26.40 19.80
CA ARG A 21 51.57 -27.40 20.91
C ARG A 21 51.01 -26.73 22.18
N ARG A 22 50.31 -27.37 23.11
CA ARG A 22 49.67 -28.69 23.28
C ARG A 22 48.93 -28.58 24.63
N ARG A 23 47.84 -29.34 24.81
CA ARG A 23 47.22 -29.69 26.10
C ARG A 23 48.26 -30.24 27.09
N THR A 24 48.15 -29.99 28.39
CA THR A 24 47.82 -30.96 29.47
C THR A 24 48.01 -30.39 30.88
N CYS A 25 47.21 -30.92 31.80
CA CYS A 25 47.11 -30.64 33.23
C CYS A 25 48.31 -31.16 34.05
N LEU A 26 48.53 -30.60 35.26
CA LEU A 26 48.46 -31.25 36.59
C LEU A 26 49.41 -30.62 37.65
N THR A 27 48.84 -30.46 38.86
CA THR A 27 49.44 -30.55 40.22
C THR A 27 50.41 -29.43 40.69
N ALA A 28 50.41 -28.92 41.93
CA ALA A 28 49.68 -29.22 43.17
C ALA A 28 49.87 -28.09 44.23
N THR A 29 49.13 -28.20 45.35
CA THR A 29 49.27 -27.53 46.69
C THR A 29 48.71 -26.11 46.82
N ARG A 30 47.81 -25.74 47.76
CA ARG A 30 47.47 -26.25 49.11
C ARG A 30 46.10 -25.67 49.56
N CYS A 31 45.30 -26.46 50.30
CA CYS A 31 44.11 -26.04 51.10
C CYS A 31 44.53 -25.36 52.44
N PRO A 32 43.63 -24.74 53.24
CA PRO A 32 42.60 -25.42 54.08
C PRO A 32 41.20 -24.78 54.01
N SER A 33 40.10 -25.54 53.84
CA SER A 33 39.26 -26.24 54.84
C SER A 33 38.17 -25.38 55.53
N THR A 34 36.92 -25.75 55.23
CA THR A 34 35.67 -25.43 55.94
C THR A 34 35.66 -25.98 57.38
N PRO A 35 34.67 -25.60 58.20
CA PRO A 35 33.74 -26.65 58.64
C PRO A 35 32.26 -26.25 58.71
N ASN A 36 31.49 -27.33 58.78
CA ASN A 36 30.05 -27.53 58.66
C ASN A 36 29.26 -27.27 59.98
N PRO A 37 27.92 -27.44 59.99
CA PRO A 37 27.00 -26.91 60.99
C PRO A 37 26.66 -27.89 62.13
N SER A 38 26.19 -27.36 63.27
CA SER A 38 25.40 -28.13 64.26
C SER A 38 24.62 -27.27 65.27
N ARG A 39 23.28 -27.46 65.25
CA ARG A 39 22.38 -27.85 66.37
C ARG A 39 22.21 -27.00 67.65
N MET A 40 20.93 -26.60 67.86
CA MET A 40 20.08 -26.55 69.08
C MET A 40 20.61 -25.97 70.42
N THR A 41 19.87 -25.02 71.02
CA THR A 41 18.91 -25.24 72.14
C THR A 41 18.25 -23.94 72.67
N SER A 42 16.92 -23.96 72.75
CA SER A 42 15.96 -23.52 73.80
C SER A 42 16.12 -22.28 74.72
N HIS A 43 14.96 -21.63 74.91
CA HIS A 43 14.41 -20.87 76.07
C HIS A 43 14.89 -19.41 76.35
N LEU A 44 13.97 -18.43 76.28
CA LEU A 44 13.14 -18.01 77.42
C LEU A 44 12.05 -16.98 77.00
N TYR A 45 10.85 -17.18 77.53
CA TYR A 45 9.66 -16.33 77.43
C TYR A 45 9.86 -14.96 78.09
N LYS A 46 9.40 -13.87 77.43
CA LYS A 46 9.00 -12.64 78.13
C LYS A 46 7.65 -12.14 77.60
N ARG A 47 6.66 -12.20 78.51
CA ARG A 47 5.30 -11.66 78.37
C ARG A 47 5.32 -10.17 78.05
N ILE A 48 4.66 -9.77 76.96
CA ILE A 48 4.04 -8.45 76.83
C ILE A 48 2.59 -8.70 76.45
N GLY A 49 1.69 -8.38 77.38
CA GLY A 49 0.25 -8.42 77.15
C GLY A 49 -0.18 -7.21 76.35
N MET A 50 -0.63 -7.41 75.11
CA MET A 50 -1.43 -6.44 74.38
C MET A 50 -2.79 -7.05 74.05
N ARG A 51 -3.81 -6.27 74.39
CA ARG A 51 -5.23 -6.62 74.40
C ARG A 51 -5.72 -6.95 72.98
N LEU A 52 -6.23 -8.17 72.80
CA LEU A 52 -7.07 -8.56 71.67
C LEU A 52 -8.42 -7.83 71.78
N SER A 53 -8.68 -6.84 70.93
CA SER A 53 -10.05 -6.34 70.71
C SER A 53 -10.28 -5.67 69.34
N SER A 54 -9.43 -5.90 68.34
CA SER A 54 -9.55 -5.21 67.03
C SER A 54 -9.03 -5.99 65.82
N ILE A 55 -8.98 -7.33 65.90
CA ILE A 55 -8.44 -8.19 64.83
C ILE A 55 -9.40 -8.44 63.63
N PRO A 56 -10.74 -8.29 63.69
CA PRO A 56 -11.56 -8.56 62.50
C PRO A 56 -11.50 -7.45 61.43
N CYS A 57 -11.04 -6.23 61.77
CA CYS A 57 -10.99 -5.11 60.81
C CYS A 57 -9.70 -5.08 59.97
N LEU A 58 -8.60 -5.64 60.49
CA LEU A 58 -7.28 -5.62 59.84
C LEU A 58 -7.12 -6.75 58.80
N LEU A 59 -7.84 -7.86 58.96
CA LEU A 59 -7.88 -8.92 57.94
C LEU A 59 -8.77 -8.57 56.74
N ILE A 60 -9.84 -7.80 56.95
CA ILE A 60 -10.73 -7.34 55.86
C ILE A 60 -10.04 -6.26 55.01
N THR A 61 -9.19 -5.42 55.61
CA THR A 61 -8.38 -4.42 54.89
C THR A 61 -7.17 -5.03 54.16
N LEU A 62 -6.57 -6.10 54.69
CA LEU A 62 -5.49 -6.81 53.97
C LEU A 62 -6.02 -7.67 52.80
N LEU A 63 -7.24 -8.23 52.91
CA LEU A 63 -7.89 -8.94 51.80
C LEU A 63 -8.39 -8.00 50.69
N SER A 64 -8.82 -6.78 51.02
CA SER A 64 -9.24 -5.81 49.99
C SER A 64 -8.07 -5.20 49.21
N LEU A 65 -6.85 -5.21 49.76
CA LEU A 65 -5.62 -4.79 49.07
C LEU A 65 -5.04 -5.86 48.11
N LEU A 66 -5.42 -7.13 48.26
CA LEU A 66 -4.98 -8.24 47.38
C LEU A 66 -5.81 -8.37 46.08
N VAL A 67 -6.92 -7.63 45.94
CA VAL A 67 -7.78 -7.66 44.74
C VAL A 67 -7.37 -6.60 43.70
N LEU A 68 -6.36 -5.77 44.00
CA LEU A 68 -5.73 -4.87 43.03
C LEU A 68 -4.48 -5.51 42.39
N VAL A 69 -4.48 -6.84 42.18
CA VAL A 69 -3.62 -7.41 41.14
C VAL A 69 -4.15 -6.84 39.83
N SER A 70 -3.46 -5.79 39.38
CA SER A 70 -3.66 -5.12 38.11
C SER A 70 -4.01 -6.16 37.04
N ALA A 71 -5.28 -6.22 36.68
CA ALA A 71 -5.73 -6.86 35.47
C ALA A 71 -5.23 -5.97 34.32
N ALA A 72 -3.92 -6.06 34.06
CA ALA A 72 -3.33 -5.58 32.84
C ALA A 72 -4.24 -6.04 31.69
N PRO A 73 -4.68 -5.12 30.81
CA PRO A 73 -5.56 -5.47 29.70
C PRO A 73 -4.98 -6.70 29.01
N PRO A 74 -5.75 -7.80 28.91
CA PRO A 74 -5.22 -9.03 28.37
C PRO A 74 -4.80 -8.77 26.93
N CYS A 75 -3.51 -8.93 26.63
CA CYS A 75 -3.07 -8.98 25.25
C CYS A 75 -3.75 -10.17 24.55
N VAL A 76 -4.05 -10.02 23.27
CA VAL A 76 -4.74 -11.03 22.48
C VAL A 76 -3.79 -12.20 22.24
N ARG A 77 -3.95 -13.33 22.93
CA ARG A 77 -3.01 -14.47 22.84
C ARG A 77 -3.18 -15.30 21.57
N PHE A 78 -4.43 -15.48 21.14
CA PHE A 78 -4.80 -16.30 20.01
C PHE A 78 -5.85 -15.53 19.21
N ALA A 79 -5.49 -15.13 18.00
CA ALA A 79 -6.41 -14.54 17.05
C ALA A 79 -5.88 -14.79 15.65
N ASP A 80 -6.80 -14.96 14.72
CA ASP A 80 -6.59 -14.85 13.29
C ASP A 80 -6.98 -13.44 12.81
N TYR A 81 -6.84 -13.21 11.51
CA TYR A 81 -7.23 -11.93 10.90
C TYR A 81 -8.72 -11.61 11.12
N ASP A 82 -9.62 -12.60 11.00
CA ASP A 82 -11.08 -12.41 11.19
C ASP A 82 -11.42 -11.98 12.62
N SER A 83 -10.83 -12.62 13.63
CA SER A 83 -11.04 -12.26 15.04
C SER A 83 -10.53 -10.85 15.34
N ILE A 84 -9.39 -10.46 14.77
CA ILE A 84 -8.85 -9.10 14.91
C ILE A 84 -9.77 -8.08 14.22
N ASN A 85 -10.25 -8.39 13.02
CA ASN A 85 -11.18 -7.53 12.27
C ASN A 85 -12.48 -7.34 13.05
N GLN A 86 -13.02 -8.40 13.64
CA GLN A 86 -14.22 -8.31 14.48
C GLN A 86 -13.99 -7.40 15.70
N MET A 87 -12.80 -7.43 16.33
CA MET A 87 -12.47 -6.51 17.42
C MET A 87 -12.47 -5.05 16.96
N PHE A 88 -11.97 -4.74 15.76
CA PHE A 88 -12.03 -3.38 15.21
C PHE A 88 -13.45 -2.97 14.86
N ILE A 89 -14.25 -3.85 14.27
CA ILE A 89 -15.66 -3.60 13.95
C ILE A 89 -16.47 -3.33 15.21
N ASP A 90 -16.36 -4.19 16.22
CA ASP A 90 -17.15 -4.11 17.45
C ASP A 90 -16.71 -2.96 18.36
N GLY A 91 -15.40 -2.68 18.41
CA GLY A 91 -14.86 -1.62 19.23
C GLY A 91 -15.04 -0.22 18.62
N GLY A 92 -15.06 -0.11 17.28
CA GLY A 92 -15.22 1.16 16.60
C GLY A 92 -14.01 2.12 16.76
N PRO A 93 -14.22 3.45 16.68
CA PRO A 93 -13.16 4.44 16.77
C PRO A 93 -12.33 4.35 18.07
N GLY A 94 -11.01 4.53 17.98
CA GLY A 94 -10.10 4.51 19.12
C GLY A 94 -9.75 3.11 19.65
N THR A 95 -10.25 2.06 19.00
CA THR A 95 -10.02 0.67 19.43
C THR A 95 -8.56 0.28 19.28
N LYS A 96 -8.00 -0.29 20.35
CA LYS A 96 -6.62 -0.80 20.38
C LYS A 96 -6.62 -2.32 20.49
N VAL A 97 -6.07 -2.98 19.48
CA VAL A 97 -5.82 -4.42 19.51
C VAL A 97 -4.34 -4.64 19.87
N LEU A 98 -4.11 -5.06 21.12
CA LEU A 98 -2.77 -5.29 21.65
C LEU A 98 -2.41 -6.79 21.59
N LEU A 99 -1.45 -7.15 20.75
CA LEU A 99 -0.96 -8.51 20.57
C LEU A 99 0.07 -8.87 21.63
N CYS A 100 0.13 -10.13 22.04
CA CYS A 100 1.09 -10.55 23.05
C CYS A 100 2.54 -10.61 22.49
N PRO A 101 3.55 -10.17 23.25
CA PRO A 101 4.95 -10.27 22.86
C PRO A 101 5.37 -11.70 22.49
N ASN A 102 6.33 -11.83 21.57
CA ASN A 102 6.89 -13.11 21.10
C ASN A 102 5.84 -14.09 20.55
N ARG A 103 4.73 -13.59 19.99
CA ARG A 103 3.70 -14.43 19.38
C ARG A 103 3.65 -14.25 17.87
N LEU A 104 3.41 -15.37 17.19
CA LEU A 104 3.17 -15.44 15.75
C LEU A 104 1.67 -15.52 15.49
N TYR A 105 1.15 -14.56 14.73
CA TYR A 105 -0.22 -14.50 14.24
C TYR A 105 -0.20 -14.77 12.74
N ARG A 106 -0.83 -15.86 12.35
CA ARG A 106 -0.87 -16.35 10.96
C ARG A 106 -2.10 -15.78 10.29
N LEU A 107 -1.88 -15.09 9.17
CA LEU A 107 -2.92 -14.33 8.47
C LEU A 107 -3.27 -15.03 7.16
N SER A 108 -4.47 -15.58 7.07
CA SER A 108 -5.04 -16.07 5.80
C SER A 108 -5.75 -14.97 5.00
N GLY A 109 -5.91 -13.79 5.58
CA GLY A 109 -6.46 -12.58 4.97
C GLY A 109 -5.94 -11.31 5.67
N PRO A 110 -6.24 -10.11 5.16
CA PRO A 110 -5.74 -8.85 5.71
C PRO A 110 -6.46 -8.47 7.01
N ILE A 111 -5.73 -7.79 7.90
CA ILE A 111 -6.31 -7.07 9.03
C ILE A 111 -6.76 -5.69 8.53
N ILE A 112 -8.04 -5.36 8.70
CA ILE A 112 -8.67 -4.17 8.12
C ILE A 112 -9.09 -3.23 9.25
N PHE A 113 -8.54 -2.01 9.25
CA PHE A 113 -9.06 -0.92 10.05
C PHE A 113 -10.40 -0.43 9.48
N THR A 114 -11.32 -0.07 10.36
CA THR A 114 -12.70 0.28 10.01
C THR A 114 -13.12 1.67 10.48
N ALA A 115 -12.35 2.27 11.38
CA ALA A 115 -12.66 3.55 12.01
C ALA A 115 -11.40 4.34 12.42
N ALA A 116 -11.59 5.61 12.75
CA ALA A 116 -10.52 6.50 13.16
C ALA A 116 -9.86 6.07 14.48
N ASP A 117 -8.60 6.47 14.67
CA ASP A 117 -7.80 6.27 15.89
C ASP A 117 -7.61 4.80 16.30
N GLN A 118 -7.91 3.85 15.41
CA GLN A 118 -7.67 2.44 15.67
C GLN A 118 -6.18 2.11 15.63
N GLU A 119 -5.78 1.15 16.45
CA GLU A 119 -4.36 0.80 16.61
C GLU A 119 -4.19 -0.72 16.71
N ILE A 120 -3.23 -1.25 15.97
CA ILE A 120 -2.69 -2.58 16.19
C ILE A 120 -1.25 -2.46 16.65
N ALA A 121 -0.93 -3.09 17.79
CA ALA A 121 0.40 -3.02 18.36
C ALA A 121 0.77 -4.24 19.19
N THR A 122 2.05 -4.43 19.46
CA THR A 122 2.45 -5.37 20.52
C THR A 122 2.24 -4.74 21.89
N TYR A 123 1.65 -5.51 22.81
CA TYR A 123 1.46 -5.11 24.20
C TYR A 123 2.79 -4.74 24.86
N GLY A 124 2.82 -3.55 25.48
CA GLY A 124 4.02 -2.97 26.08
C GLY A 124 4.91 -2.17 25.12
N TYR A 125 4.54 -2.08 23.83
CA TYR A 125 5.30 -1.36 22.79
C TYR A 125 6.80 -1.67 22.76
N PRO A 126 7.18 -2.96 22.72
CA PRO A 126 8.58 -3.36 22.61
C PRO A 126 9.24 -2.90 21.30
N THR A 127 10.52 -2.58 21.34
CA THR A 127 11.31 -2.22 20.14
C THR A 127 12.23 -3.34 19.68
N GLY A 128 12.43 -4.38 20.48
CA GLY A 128 13.37 -5.47 20.19
C GLY A 128 12.73 -6.66 19.45
N SER A 129 13.30 -7.85 19.67
CA SER A 129 12.84 -9.12 19.10
C SER A 129 11.54 -9.61 19.72
N GLU A 130 11.12 -9.03 20.85
CA GLU A 130 9.93 -9.41 21.59
C GLU A 130 8.62 -8.91 20.98
N ARG A 131 8.69 -8.17 19.86
CA ARG A 131 7.53 -7.77 19.06
C ARG A 131 6.70 -8.99 18.63
N ALA A 132 5.39 -8.84 18.61
CA ALA A 132 4.49 -9.79 17.95
C ALA A 132 4.76 -9.79 16.43
N VAL A 133 4.61 -10.96 15.81
CA VAL A 133 4.83 -11.19 14.40
C VAL A 133 3.49 -11.42 13.71
N LEU A 134 3.13 -10.55 12.77
CA LEU A 134 2.07 -10.77 11.80
C LEU A 134 2.69 -11.43 10.57
N ARG A 135 2.29 -12.67 10.24
CA ARG A 135 2.83 -13.39 9.08
C ARG A 135 1.71 -13.77 8.12
N VAL A 136 1.88 -13.40 6.86
CA VAL A 136 0.97 -13.80 5.78
C VAL A 136 1.15 -15.30 5.47
N GLU A 137 0.06 -16.05 5.50
CA GLU A 137 -0.01 -17.45 5.09
C GLU A 137 -1.04 -17.68 3.95
N GLY A 138 -1.91 -16.70 3.69
CA GLY A 138 -2.85 -16.73 2.56
C GLY A 138 -2.14 -16.73 1.20
N ARG A 139 -2.42 -17.72 0.36
CA ARG A 139 -1.79 -17.86 -0.98
C ARG A 139 -2.08 -16.66 -1.90
N ASN A 140 -3.27 -16.10 -1.80
CA ASN A 140 -3.73 -14.99 -2.63
C ASN A 140 -3.76 -13.66 -1.85
N THR A 141 -2.91 -13.54 -0.82
CA THR A 141 -2.87 -12.37 0.05
C THR A 141 -1.46 -11.77 0.01
N ALA A 142 -1.35 -10.51 -0.38
CA ALA A 142 -0.12 -9.71 -0.26
C ALA A 142 -0.13 -8.86 1.00
N THR A 143 -1.29 -8.27 1.33
CA THR A 143 -1.48 -7.33 2.42
C THR A 143 -1.71 -8.03 3.76
N ALA A 144 -0.92 -7.67 4.77
CA ALA A 144 -1.13 -8.07 6.15
C ALA A 144 -2.05 -7.09 6.89
N VAL A 145 -1.89 -5.78 6.64
CA VAL A 145 -2.65 -4.72 7.31
C VAL A 145 -3.11 -3.68 6.29
N GLN A 146 -4.39 -3.34 6.34
CA GLN A 146 -5.04 -2.35 5.48
C GLN A 146 -5.79 -1.30 6.32
N GLY A 147 -5.58 -0.03 5.99
CA GLY A 147 -6.16 1.12 6.70
C GLY A 147 -6.26 2.37 5.83
N ASP A 148 -6.46 2.20 4.53
CA ASP A 148 -6.68 3.26 3.54
C ASP A 148 -8.17 3.63 3.36
N CYS A 149 -9.03 3.18 4.28
CA CYS A 149 -10.48 3.42 4.18
C CYS A 149 -10.83 4.90 4.41
N ARG A 150 -11.93 5.37 3.80
CA ARG A 150 -12.42 6.75 3.97
C ARG A 150 -12.63 7.19 5.43
N ARG A 151 -12.89 6.25 6.35
CA ARG A 151 -13.10 6.52 7.80
C ARG A 151 -11.83 6.32 8.64
N CYS A 152 -10.72 5.90 8.05
CA CYS A 152 -9.50 5.48 8.72
C CYS A 152 -8.55 6.66 8.97
N ALA A 153 -8.99 7.67 9.73
CA ALA A 153 -8.11 8.74 10.19
C ALA A 153 -7.24 8.28 11.38
N ARG A 154 -5.96 8.65 11.40
CA ARG A 154 -5.02 8.43 12.52
C ARG A 154 -4.87 6.98 12.97
N VAL A 155 -5.12 6.03 12.06
CA VAL A 155 -4.89 4.60 12.34
C VAL A 155 -3.39 4.31 12.49
N SER A 156 -3.06 3.35 13.35
CA SER A 156 -1.69 3.13 13.80
C SER A 156 -1.25 1.67 13.78
N VAL A 157 -0.10 1.39 13.18
CA VAL A 157 0.61 0.10 13.23
C VAL A 157 1.91 0.31 14.00
N LYS A 158 2.04 -0.29 15.19
CA LYS A 158 3.16 0.02 16.08
C LYS A 158 3.85 -1.19 16.68
N ASN A 159 5.18 -1.17 16.74
CA ASN A 159 5.96 -2.13 17.52
C ASN A 159 5.66 -3.58 17.11
N LEU A 160 5.59 -3.86 15.80
CA LEU A 160 5.29 -5.19 15.24
C LEU A 160 6.39 -5.65 14.29
N VAL A 161 6.50 -6.96 14.11
CA VAL A 161 7.13 -7.52 12.91
C VAL A 161 6.02 -7.86 11.93
N VAL A 162 6.09 -7.35 10.71
CA VAL A 162 5.14 -7.67 9.63
C VAL A 162 5.92 -8.40 8.53
N ASP A 163 5.59 -9.68 8.34
CA ASP A 163 6.30 -10.61 7.47
C ASP A 163 5.36 -11.09 6.35
N GLY A 164 5.63 -10.65 5.12
CA GLY A 164 4.85 -11.08 3.95
C GLY A 164 5.13 -12.52 3.53
N ASN A 165 6.11 -13.20 4.14
CA ASN A 165 6.39 -14.62 3.92
C ASN A 165 6.71 -14.99 2.46
N ARG A 166 7.23 -14.04 1.67
CA ARG A 166 7.60 -14.27 0.26
C ARG A 166 8.51 -15.48 0.06
N LYS A 167 9.48 -15.70 0.95
CA LYS A 167 10.40 -16.86 0.88
C LYS A 167 9.67 -18.21 0.78
N LYS A 168 8.50 -18.35 1.41
CA LYS A 168 7.71 -19.59 1.41
C LYS A 168 6.63 -19.57 0.33
N LEU A 169 5.98 -18.43 0.11
CA LEU A 169 4.79 -18.33 -0.74
C LEU A 169 5.09 -17.84 -2.16
N GLY A 170 6.33 -17.42 -2.44
CA GLY A 170 6.70 -16.73 -3.66
C GLY A 170 6.05 -15.34 -3.76
N ARG A 171 6.25 -14.71 -4.92
CA ARG A 171 5.65 -13.43 -5.28
C ARG A 171 4.17 -13.61 -5.65
N MET A 172 3.42 -12.52 -5.70
CA MET A 172 2.05 -12.53 -6.22
C MET A 172 2.07 -12.54 -7.74
N ARG A 173 1.52 -13.61 -8.34
CA ARG A 173 1.39 -13.72 -9.80
C ARG A 173 0.24 -12.88 -10.36
N ASP A 174 -0.78 -12.68 -9.55
CA ASP A 174 -1.90 -11.81 -9.87
C ASP A 174 -1.51 -10.38 -9.49
N PHE A 175 -1.29 -9.55 -10.50
CA PHE A 175 -0.85 -8.16 -10.34
C PHE A 175 -1.90 -7.29 -9.64
N GLU A 176 -3.20 -7.60 -9.80
CA GLU A 176 -4.28 -6.85 -9.14
C GLU A 176 -4.27 -7.07 -7.62
N LEU A 177 -3.77 -8.22 -7.19
CA LEU A 177 -3.64 -8.59 -5.77
C LEU A 177 -2.23 -8.32 -5.22
N ALA A 178 -1.28 -7.86 -6.04
CA ALA A 178 0.12 -7.64 -5.71
C ALA A 178 0.38 -6.30 -5.00
N THR A 179 -0.50 -5.89 -4.10
CA THR A 179 -0.45 -4.62 -3.37
C THR A 179 0.66 -4.58 -2.30
N GLY A 180 0.71 -3.49 -1.52
CA GLY A 180 1.63 -3.36 -0.39
C GLY A 180 1.37 -4.34 0.76
N LEU A 181 2.42 -4.71 1.49
CA LEU A 181 2.29 -5.55 2.70
C LEU A 181 1.56 -4.81 3.83
N VAL A 182 1.83 -3.52 3.98
CA VAL A 182 1.06 -2.60 4.83
C VAL A 182 0.53 -1.48 3.94
N VAL A 183 -0.80 -1.34 3.86
CA VAL A 183 -1.47 -0.32 3.06
C VAL A 183 -2.21 0.63 3.99
N LEU A 184 -1.73 1.86 4.12
CA LEU A 184 -2.39 2.94 4.86
C LEU A 184 -2.60 4.15 3.94
N GLY A 185 -2.97 5.29 4.51
CA GLY A 185 -3.26 6.52 3.79
C GLY A 185 -4.76 6.71 3.65
N GLY A 186 -5.21 7.27 2.53
CA GLY A 186 -6.64 7.46 2.26
C GLY A 186 -7.34 8.54 3.08
N ASN A 187 -6.73 9.02 4.16
CA ASN A 187 -7.25 10.04 5.06
C ASN A 187 -6.06 10.70 5.80
N GLU A 188 -6.25 11.31 6.96
CA GLU A 188 -5.18 12.00 7.69
C GLU A 188 -4.46 11.16 8.75
N GLY A 189 -3.18 11.43 8.98
CA GLY A 189 -2.48 11.11 10.23
C GLY A 189 -2.09 9.65 10.47
N GLN A 190 -2.11 8.79 9.44
CA GLN A 190 -1.77 7.37 9.61
C GLN A 190 -0.32 7.20 10.08
N THR A 191 -0.08 6.23 10.96
CA THR A 191 1.24 6.05 11.58
C THR A 191 1.73 4.60 11.49
N ILE A 192 2.96 4.42 11.05
CA ILE A 192 3.74 3.18 11.11
C ILE A 192 5.01 3.46 11.91
N GLN A 193 5.15 2.84 13.07
CA GLN A 193 6.23 3.20 14.00
C GLN A 193 6.87 2.01 14.72
N ASN A 194 8.21 2.00 14.81
CA ASN A 194 8.98 0.97 15.51
C ASN A 194 8.70 -0.46 15.01
N CYS A 195 8.34 -0.61 13.74
CA CYS A 195 8.03 -1.89 13.11
C CYS A 195 9.24 -2.47 12.38
N TRP A 196 9.24 -3.79 12.16
CA TRP A 196 10.13 -4.44 11.21
C TRP A 196 9.28 -5.04 10.10
N ILE A 197 9.37 -4.49 8.90
CA ILE A 197 8.50 -4.84 7.76
C ILE A 197 9.37 -5.51 6.70
N LYS A 198 9.06 -6.76 6.35
CA LYS A 198 9.94 -7.58 5.51
C LYS A 198 9.20 -8.59 4.64
N ASN A 199 9.91 -9.05 3.61
CA ASN A 199 9.46 -10.09 2.68
C ASN A 199 8.06 -9.85 2.08
N PRO A 200 7.71 -8.63 1.62
CA PRO A 200 6.45 -8.40 0.92
C PRO A 200 6.37 -9.27 -0.33
N ARG A 201 5.15 -9.65 -0.70
CA ARG A 201 4.88 -10.47 -1.91
C ARG A 201 4.42 -9.64 -3.10
N GLY A 202 3.96 -8.41 -2.86
CA GLY A 202 3.63 -7.43 -3.87
C GLY A 202 4.73 -6.40 -4.07
N PHE A 203 4.39 -5.30 -4.73
CA PHE A 203 5.37 -4.33 -5.22
C PHE A 203 5.97 -3.39 -4.17
N THR A 204 5.49 -3.40 -2.93
CA THR A 204 6.04 -2.52 -1.88
C THR A 204 5.84 -3.11 -0.48
N ALA A 205 6.73 -2.79 0.46
CA ALA A 205 6.51 -3.10 1.86
C ALA A 205 5.44 -2.20 2.49
N ILE A 206 5.48 -0.90 2.20
CA ILE A 206 4.58 0.10 2.76
C ILE A 206 4.02 0.94 1.63
N HIS A 207 2.69 0.91 1.46
CA HIS A 207 1.99 1.80 0.55
C HIS A 207 1.17 2.80 1.36
N ILE A 208 1.48 4.09 1.23
CA ILE A 208 0.68 5.19 1.77
C ILE A 208 -0.07 5.85 0.61
N ARG A 209 -1.35 5.50 0.45
CA ARG A 209 -2.20 5.99 -0.63
C ARG A 209 -2.67 7.42 -0.42
N GLU A 210 -2.79 8.14 -1.53
CA GLU A 210 -3.36 9.48 -1.70
C GLU A 210 -4.82 9.62 -1.28
N GLY A 211 -5.56 8.53 -1.37
CA GLY A 211 -7.00 8.49 -1.13
C GLY A 211 -7.81 8.96 -2.33
N ASP A 212 -9.09 8.57 -2.34
CA ASP A 212 -9.98 8.69 -3.51
C ASP A 212 -10.11 10.11 -4.12
N LYS A 213 -9.80 11.15 -3.34
CA LYS A 213 -9.84 12.58 -3.74
C LYS A 213 -8.55 13.30 -3.37
N LEU A 214 -7.42 12.59 -3.31
CA LEU A 214 -6.11 13.15 -2.94
C LEU A 214 -6.12 13.83 -1.56
N GLN A 215 -6.95 13.34 -0.63
CA GLN A 215 -7.15 13.92 0.70
C GLN A 215 -6.15 13.46 1.76
N CYS A 216 -5.27 12.51 1.44
CA CYS A 216 -4.30 12.02 2.42
C CYS A 216 -3.36 13.14 2.85
N THR A 217 -3.19 13.31 4.16
CA THR A 217 -2.25 14.27 4.74
C THR A 217 -1.64 13.79 6.06
N GLY A 218 -0.40 14.15 6.35
CA GLY A 218 0.18 13.97 7.68
C GLY A 218 0.51 12.52 8.05
N ALA A 219 0.73 11.63 7.08
CA ALA A 219 1.16 10.27 7.37
C ALA A 219 2.58 10.24 7.98
N ARG A 220 2.86 9.25 8.82
CA ARG A 220 4.12 9.12 9.58
C ARG A 220 4.67 7.72 9.49
N VAL A 221 5.80 7.56 8.81
CA VAL A 221 6.59 6.32 8.75
C VAL A 221 7.90 6.58 9.48
N GLU A 222 8.00 6.14 10.73
CA GLU A 222 9.10 6.53 11.62
C GLU A 222 9.75 5.36 12.36
N LYS A 223 11.08 5.37 12.45
CA LYS A 223 11.85 4.44 13.30
C LYS A 223 11.61 2.96 12.98
N ASN A 224 11.37 2.65 11.71
CA ASN A 224 11.15 1.29 11.26
C ASN A 224 12.44 0.67 10.70
N ASP A 225 12.55 -0.65 10.82
CA ASP A 225 13.44 -1.46 10.00
C ASP A 225 12.63 -1.99 8.81
N ILE A 226 13.06 -1.72 7.58
CA ILE A 226 12.33 -2.09 6.37
C ILE A 226 13.26 -2.90 5.48
N GLY A 227 12.96 -4.18 5.32
CA GLY A 227 13.75 -5.07 4.48
C GLY A 227 14.08 -6.43 5.06
N PRO A 228 14.47 -7.40 4.20
CA PRO A 228 14.60 -7.26 2.74
C PRO A 228 13.23 -7.15 2.03
N VAL A 229 13.20 -6.44 0.89
CA VAL A 229 12.01 -6.31 0.03
C VAL A 229 12.38 -6.50 -1.43
N GLY A 230 11.52 -7.19 -2.18
CA GLY A 230 11.80 -7.62 -3.56
C GLY A 230 12.97 -8.64 -3.70
N GLU A 231 13.23 -9.07 -4.92
CA GLU A 231 14.28 -9.99 -5.36
C GLU A 231 15.08 -9.34 -6.49
N GLU A 232 16.34 -9.76 -6.69
CA GLU A 232 17.10 -9.33 -7.86
C GLU A 232 16.41 -9.88 -9.11
N TYR A 233 16.12 -8.99 -10.06
CA TYR A 233 15.56 -9.35 -11.36
C TYR A 233 16.55 -10.19 -12.17
N ASP A 234 16.04 -11.29 -12.73
CA ASP A 234 16.79 -12.19 -13.59
C ASP A 234 16.02 -12.41 -14.90
N PRO A 235 16.48 -11.90 -16.05
CA PRO A 235 15.73 -12.02 -17.31
C PRO A 235 15.49 -13.48 -17.75
N GLU A 236 16.37 -14.43 -17.39
CA GLU A 236 16.19 -15.84 -17.76
C GLU A 236 15.02 -16.48 -17.00
N ARG A 237 14.83 -16.06 -15.74
CA ARG A 237 13.76 -16.54 -14.86
C ARG A 237 12.49 -15.71 -14.97
N ASP A 238 12.65 -14.39 -15.05
CA ASP A 238 11.59 -13.40 -14.88
C ASP A 238 11.05 -12.89 -16.23
N GLY A 239 11.69 -13.20 -17.36
CA GLY A 239 11.33 -12.69 -18.68
C GLY A 239 11.92 -11.30 -18.97
N ASP A 240 11.70 -10.75 -20.16
CA ASP A 240 12.34 -9.51 -20.62
C ASP A 240 11.92 -8.24 -19.85
N ASP A 241 10.74 -8.28 -19.22
CA ASP A 241 10.19 -7.17 -18.46
C ASP A 241 9.93 -7.60 -17.01
N PRO A 242 10.61 -7.00 -16.00
CA PRO A 242 10.36 -7.31 -14.59
C PRO A 242 8.91 -7.04 -14.17
N GLU A 243 8.22 -6.06 -14.76
CA GLU A 243 6.84 -5.73 -14.42
C GLU A 243 5.87 -6.81 -14.88
N MET A 244 6.17 -7.48 -15.99
CA MET A 244 5.32 -8.50 -16.61
C MET A 244 5.79 -9.93 -16.32
N SER A 245 6.58 -10.12 -15.27
CA SER A 245 7.14 -11.42 -14.93
C SER A 245 6.06 -12.49 -14.72
N PRO A 246 6.17 -13.69 -15.32
CA PRO A 246 5.20 -14.78 -15.15
C PRO A 246 5.17 -15.33 -13.71
N HIS A 247 6.14 -14.95 -12.89
CA HIS A 247 6.24 -15.32 -11.48
C HIS A 247 5.76 -14.22 -10.54
N GLY A 248 5.29 -13.08 -11.06
CA GLY A 248 5.02 -11.87 -10.29
C GLY A 248 6.22 -10.94 -10.22
N ARG A 249 5.95 -9.66 -9.97
CA ARG A 249 6.96 -8.58 -9.96
C ARG A 249 8.12 -8.92 -9.00
N PRO A 250 9.38 -9.02 -9.48
CA PRO A 250 10.55 -9.26 -8.64
C PRO A 250 10.85 -8.07 -7.76
N LEU A 251 10.76 -6.89 -8.35
CA LEU A 251 11.19 -5.64 -7.76
C LEU A 251 10.12 -5.13 -6.78
N ALA A 252 10.57 -4.64 -5.63
CA ALA A 252 9.67 -4.02 -4.69
C ALA A 252 10.30 -2.87 -3.93
N ASP A 253 9.48 -1.87 -3.65
CA ASP A 253 9.84 -0.70 -2.89
C ASP A 253 9.85 -0.97 -1.38
N GLY A 254 10.63 -0.16 -0.64
CA GLY A 254 10.47 -0.06 0.81
C GLY A 254 9.20 0.69 1.21
N VAL A 255 9.11 1.94 0.75
CA VAL A 255 7.97 2.84 0.97
C VAL A 255 7.57 3.49 -0.35
N SER A 256 6.30 3.40 -0.68
CA SER A 256 5.64 4.10 -1.78
C SER A 256 4.65 5.08 -1.14
N ILE A 257 4.86 6.40 -1.28
CA ILE A 257 4.03 7.42 -0.62
C ILE A 257 3.45 8.44 -1.61
N ALA A 258 2.15 8.67 -1.49
CA ALA A 258 1.40 9.68 -2.24
C ALA A 258 0.54 10.53 -1.28
N CYS A 259 1.10 11.10 -0.21
CA CYS A 259 0.31 11.71 0.87
C CYS A 259 0.93 13.01 1.38
N ARG A 260 0.21 14.12 1.27
CA ARG A 260 0.75 15.46 1.57
C ARG A 260 1.22 15.62 3.01
N ASP A 261 2.11 16.58 3.27
CA ASP A 261 2.54 16.99 4.61
C ASP A 261 3.00 15.83 5.52
N SER A 262 3.55 14.78 4.91
CA SER A 262 3.88 13.53 5.59
C SER A 262 5.34 13.48 6.06
N PHE A 263 5.67 12.46 6.84
CA PHE A 263 7.01 12.24 7.39
C PHE A 263 7.48 10.82 7.13
N ILE A 264 8.64 10.67 6.48
CA ILE A 264 9.40 9.42 6.42
C ILE A 264 10.74 9.69 7.09
N ARG A 265 10.93 9.26 8.34
CA ARG A 265 12.14 9.60 9.07
C ARG A 265 12.68 8.56 10.03
N ASP A 266 13.99 8.64 10.25
CA ASP A 266 14.70 7.79 11.20
C ASP A 266 14.52 6.28 10.90
N ASN A 267 14.20 5.90 9.67
CA ASN A 267 14.04 4.50 9.27
C ASN A 267 15.37 3.92 8.76
N THR A 268 15.51 2.61 8.88
CA THR A 268 16.59 1.85 8.28
C THR A 268 16.05 0.93 7.20
N PHE A 269 16.48 1.15 5.97
CA PHE A 269 16.15 0.36 4.79
C PHE A 269 17.30 -0.59 4.46
N ARG A 270 17.00 -1.86 4.20
CA ARG A 270 18.00 -2.89 3.90
C ARG A 270 17.52 -3.72 2.72
N ASP A 271 18.33 -3.80 1.68
CA ASP A 271 18.13 -4.73 0.57
C ASP A 271 16.73 -4.60 -0.04
N ASN A 272 16.40 -3.37 -0.45
CA ASN A 272 15.23 -3.02 -1.25
C ASN A 272 15.61 -3.09 -2.73
N THR A 273 14.91 -3.88 -3.55
CA THR A 273 15.38 -4.14 -4.92
C THR A 273 14.86 -3.18 -5.98
N ASP A 274 13.72 -2.52 -5.73
CA ASP A 274 13.30 -1.38 -6.53
C ASP A 274 13.89 -0.09 -5.94
N ALA A 275 13.09 0.83 -5.41
CA ALA A 275 13.59 1.94 -4.59
C ALA A 275 13.40 1.68 -3.09
N ALA A 276 14.30 2.20 -2.25
CA ALA A 276 14.00 2.20 -0.81
C ALA A 276 12.80 3.11 -0.50
N ILE A 277 12.71 4.27 -1.16
CA ILE A 277 11.61 5.22 -1.03
C ILE A 277 11.22 5.76 -2.41
N VAL A 278 9.94 5.67 -2.77
CA VAL A 278 9.33 6.37 -3.92
C VAL A 278 8.33 7.39 -3.39
N ILE A 279 8.45 8.63 -3.88
CA ILE A 279 7.54 9.72 -3.57
C ILE A 279 6.75 10.04 -4.83
N TYR A 280 5.44 9.80 -4.80
CA TYR A 280 4.50 10.10 -5.87
C TYR A 280 3.90 11.48 -5.65
N GLY A 281 4.59 12.52 -6.14
CA GLY A 281 4.14 13.92 -6.08
C GLY A 281 3.54 14.31 -4.74
N SER A 282 4.31 14.34 -3.65
CA SER A 282 3.74 14.41 -2.29
C SER A 282 4.00 15.74 -1.58
N PRO A 283 3.35 16.87 -1.97
CA PRO A 283 3.65 18.21 -1.45
C PRO A 283 3.76 18.30 0.06
N GLY A 284 4.72 19.10 0.54
CA GLY A 284 4.97 19.30 1.98
C GLY A 284 5.61 18.12 2.71
N THR A 285 5.87 16.99 2.04
CA THR A 285 6.40 15.77 2.68
C THR A 285 7.88 15.91 3.04
N LEU A 286 8.26 15.48 4.25
CA LEU A 286 9.65 15.45 4.72
C LEU A 286 10.19 14.01 4.78
N VAL A 287 11.22 13.74 3.98
CA VAL A 287 12.02 12.50 4.01
C VAL A 287 13.37 12.79 4.65
N HIS A 288 13.57 12.35 5.88
CA HIS A 288 14.69 12.82 6.70
C HIS A 288 15.38 11.76 7.55
N ALA A 289 16.72 11.80 7.60
CA ALA A 289 17.52 10.99 8.53
C ALA A 289 17.28 9.47 8.39
N ASN A 290 16.94 9.01 7.19
CA ASN A 290 16.86 7.60 6.88
C ASN A 290 18.22 7.05 6.47
N HIS A 291 18.46 5.79 6.79
CA HIS A 291 19.66 5.06 6.34
C HIS A 291 19.24 3.96 5.36
N ILE A 292 19.81 3.95 4.16
CA ILE A 292 19.49 3.02 3.08
C ILE A 292 20.75 2.21 2.75
N PHE A 293 20.65 0.88 2.82
CA PHE A 293 21.77 -0.03 2.59
C PHE A 293 21.44 -1.07 1.52
N ALA A 294 22.33 -1.21 0.52
CA ALA A 294 22.36 -2.36 -0.39
C ALA A 294 23.54 -3.26 -0.02
N GLN A 295 23.26 -4.35 0.68
CA GLN A 295 24.26 -5.26 1.22
C GLN A 295 24.21 -6.65 0.57
N THR A 296 23.02 -7.24 0.45
CA THR A 296 22.84 -8.60 -0.08
C THR A 296 22.09 -8.65 -1.40
N LEU A 297 21.24 -7.66 -1.68
CA LEU A 297 20.54 -7.48 -2.95
C LEU A 297 20.86 -6.11 -3.58
N SER A 298 20.90 -6.06 -4.92
CA SER A 298 20.97 -4.82 -5.68
C SER A 298 19.64 -4.07 -5.66
N ALA A 299 19.71 -2.73 -5.65
CA ALA A 299 18.60 -1.79 -5.70
C ALA A 299 18.61 -1.00 -7.01
N MET A 300 17.44 -0.71 -7.56
CA MET A 300 17.32 0.27 -8.65
C MET A 300 17.63 1.66 -8.14
N ALA A 301 17.07 2.05 -7.00
CA ALA A 301 17.34 3.35 -6.44
C ALA A 301 17.37 3.40 -4.91
N GLY A 302 18.02 4.42 -4.37
CA GLY A 302 17.82 4.81 -2.98
C GLY A 302 16.49 5.53 -2.80
N ILE A 303 16.36 6.70 -3.41
CA ILE A 303 15.15 7.54 -3.35
C ILE A 303 14.76 7.97 -4.76
N LEU A 304 13.47 7.84 -5.12
CA LEU A 304 12.91 8.34 -6.37
C LEU A 304 11.84 9.41 -6.14
N MET A 305 11.92 10.47 -6.95
CA MET A 305 10.93 11.54 -7.12
C MET A 305 10.74 11.75 -8.62
N VAL A 306 10.18 10.75 -9.29
CA VAL A 306 10.16 10.65 -10.76
C VAL A 306 8.76 10.70 -11.33
N ASP A 307 7.74 10.49 -10.51
CA ASP A 307 6.35 10.39 -10.93
C ASP A 307 5.65 11.75 -10.94
N SER A 308 4.82 11.99 -11.95
CA SER A 308 3.88 13.12 -11.98
C SER A 308 2.58 12.80 -11.25
N THR A 309 2.06 11.59 -11.39
CA THR A 309 0.83 11.19 -10.72
C THR A 309 1.07 10.89 -9.23
N PRO A 310 0.05 11.05 -8.37
CA PRO A 310 -1.30 11.54 -8.67
C PRO A 310 -1.48 13.06 -8.48
N PHE A 311 -0.41 13.83 -8.26
CA PHE A 311 -0.48 15.27 -7.95
C PHE A 311 0.13 16.16 -9.05
N ASP A 312 -0.01 15.75 -10.32
CA ASP A 312 0.42 16.51 -11.50
C ASP A 312 1.86 17.04 -11.44
N GLY A 313 2.76 16.27 -10.84
CA GLY A 313 4.17 16.59 -10.70
C GLY A 313 4.47 17.67 -9.65
N ASP A 314 3.54 17.97 -8.74
CA ASP A 314 3.76 18.91 -7.64
C ASP A 314 4.55 18.25 -6.50
N TYR A 315 5.75 18.79 -6.26
CA TYR A 315 6.62 18.47 -5.14
C TYR A 315 6.87 19.71 -4.27
N THR A 316 6.04 20.75 -4.37
CA THR A 316 6.19 21.98 -3.61
C THR A 316 6.23 21.69 -2.10
N GLY A 317 7.28 22.19 -1.45
CA GLY A 317 7.50 21.95 -0.02
C GLY A 317 7.97 20.53 0.34
N THR A 318 8.09 19.61 -0.62
CA THR A 318 8.70 18.30 -0.39
C THR A 318 10.19 18.47 -0.14
N VAL A 319 10.70 17.86 0.93
CA VAL A 319 12.11 17.96 1.33
C VAL A 319 12.69 16.58 1.59
N VAL A 320 13.70 16.20 0.81
CA VAL A 320 14.55 15.03 1.03
C VAL A 320 15.88 15.49 1.61
N ARG A 321 16.13 15.24 2.90
CA ARG A 321 17.34 15.77 3.56
C ARG A 321 18.01 14.86 4.58
N SER A 322 19.34 14.96 4.63
CA SER A 322 20.15 14.26 5.64
C SER A 322 19.94 12.74 5.66
N ASN A 323 19.58 12.14 4.52
CA ASN A 323 19.54 10.69 4.37
C ASN A 323 20.95 10.18 4.02
N ILE A 324 21.27 8.97 4.44
CA ILE A 324 22.51 8.27 4.08
C ILE A 324 22.15 7.08 3.20
N ILE A 325 22.74 7.02 2.01
CA ILE A 325 22.52 5.95 1.02
C ILE A 325 23.86 5.28 0.77
N ASP A 326 23.95 4.00 1.07
CA ASP A 326 25.20 3.24 1.07
C ASP A 326 25.11 1.97 0.23
N ALA A 327 25.79 1.97 -0.91
CA ALA A 327 25.98 0.82 -1.79
C ALA A 327 27.12 -0.08 -1.24
N VAL A 328 26.88 -0.68 -0.07
CA VAL A 328 27.88 -1.35 0.78
C VAL A 328 28.61 -2.47 0.02
N SER A 329 27.84 -3.45 -0.44
CA SER A 329 28.36 -4.62 -1.17
C SER A 329 27.50 -5.02 -2.36
N ARG A 330 26.42 -4.28 -2.62
CA ARG A 330 25.52 -4.48 -3.74
C ARG A 330 25.21 -3.17 -4.40
N THR A 331 24.80 -3.27 -5.67
CA THR A 331 24.63 -2.09 -6.49
C THR A 331 23.39 -1.30 -6.09
N ILE A 332 23.53 0.01 -6.03
CA ILE A 332 22.40 0.95 -6.10
C ILE A 332 22.59 1.69 -7.42
N ARG A 333 21.69 1.50 -8.38
CA ARG A 333 21.89 2.06 -9.73
C ARG A 333 21.80 3.58 -9.75
N VAL A 334 20.89 4.15 -8.98
CA VAL A 334 20.78 5.60 -8.77
C VAL A 334 20.58 5.90 -7.28
N GLY A 335 21.47 6.68 -6.66
CA GLY A 335 21.32 7.06 -5.25
C GLY A 335 20.03 7.85 -5.02
N ILE A 336 19.88 9.00 -5.69
CA ILE A 336 18.67 9.83 -5.69
C ILE A 336 18.30 10.20 -7.12
N GLY A 337 17.14 9.75 -7.58
CA GLY A 337 16.58 10.11 -8.89
C GLY A 337 15.52 11.20 -8.76
N ILE A 338 15.64 12.25 -9.56
CA ILE A 338 14.72 13.39 -9.58
C ILE A 338 14.29 13.65 -11.03
N GLY A 339 13.00 13.47 -11.28
CA GLY A 339 12.41 13.68 -12.58
C GLY A 339 12.26 12.43 -13.46
N PRO A 340 11.31 12.46 -14.42
CA PRO A 340 10.80 11.25 -15.08
C PRO A 340 11.87 10.53 -15.91
N THR A 341 12.70 11.29 -16.63
CA THR A 341 13.85 10.79 -17.41
C THR A 341 14.83 9.89 -16.66
N VAL A 342 14.85 9.90 -15.32
CA VAL A 342 15.70 8.97 -14.57
C VAL A 342 15.16 7.54 -14.64
N TRP A 343 13.82 7.40 -14.68
CA TRP A 343 13.09 6.13 -14.61
C TRP A 343 12.35 5.76 -15.90
N SER A 344 12.19 6.67 -16.85
CA SER A 344 11.54 6.39 -18.14
C SER A 344 12.21 7.13 -19.31
N ASP A 345 11.64 6.99 -20.50
CA ASP A 345 11.91 7.78 -21.70
C ASP A 345 11.16 9.13 -21.73
N ASP A 346 10.37 9.44 -20.71
CA ASP A 346 9.62 10.69 -20.62
C ASP A 346 10.56 11.89 -20.37
N THR A 347 10.82 12.65 -21.42
CA THR A 347 11.58 13.90 -21.40
C THR A 347 10.74 15.16 -21.39
N GLU A 348 9.42 15.03 -21.47
CA GLU A 348 8.51 16.16 -21.65
C GLU A 348 7.89 16.61 -20.33
N THR A 349 7.62 15.66 -19.43
CA THR A 349 7.04 15.96 -18.13
C THR A 349 8.01 16.74 -17.26
N ILE A 350 7.55 17.89 -16.77
CA ILE A 350 8.30 18.76 -15.86
C ILE A 350 7.71 18.68 -14.45
N LEU A 351 8.51 18.20 -13.48
CA LEU A 351 8.13 18.17 -12.07
C LEU A 351 8.44 19.52 -11.42
N THR A 352 7.55 20.02 -10.57
CA THR A 352 7.63 21.37 -10.02
C THR A 352 7.82 21.38 -8.51
N GLY A 353 8.76 22.19 -8.03
CA GLY A 353 9.01 22.42 -6.62
C GLY A 353 9.75 21.28 -5.92
N GLY A 354 10.22 21.50 -4.70
CA GLY A 354 10.88 20.46 -3.91
C GLY A 354 12.35 20.72 -3.64
N SER A 355 12.92 19.94 -2.73
CA SER A 355 14.28 20.18 -2.22
C SER A 355 15.01 18.89 -1.86
N VAL A 356 16.23 18.74 -2.37
CA VAL A 356 17.15 17.63 -2.06
C VAL A 356 18.41 18.20 -1.42
N ILE A 357 18.51 18.10 -0.09
CA ILE A 357 19.48 18.88 0.69
C ILE A 357 20.28 18.02 1.66
N GLY A 358 21.61 18.11 1.60
CA GLY A 358 22.45 17.55 2.65
C GLY A 358 22.41 16.02 2.77
N ASN A 359 22.07 15.31 1.69
CA ASN A 359 22.10 13.85 1.65
C ASN A 359 23.52 13.34 1.38
N GLY A 360 23.82 12.16 1.89
CA GLY A 360 25.12 11.53 1.81
C GLY A 360 25.11 10.24 1.03
N LEU A 361 25.98 10.13 0.03
CA LEU A 361 26.13 8.95 -0.81
C LEU A 361 27.46 8.26 -0.55
N LYS A 362 27.42 6.94 -0.30
CA LYS A 362 28.58 6.12 0.06
C LYS A 362 28.53 4.76 -0.63
N GLY A 363 29.65 4.05 -0.54
CA GLY A 363 29.76 2.67 -1.00
C GLY A 363 30.49 2.54 -2.34
N ARG A 364 30.95 1.33 -2.63
CA ARG A 364 31.76 1.05 -3.82
C ARG A 364 30.93 0.81 -5.08
N TYR A 365 29.69 0.38 -4.91
CA TYR A 365 28.85 -0.17 -5.97
C TYR A 365 27.73 0.80 -6.35
N MET A 366 27.96 2.10 -6.26
CA MET A 366 26.97 3.09 -6.70
C MET A 366 27.04 3.21 -8.23
N GLY A 367 25.89 3.31 -8.89
CA GLY A 367 25.85 3.65 -10.30
C GLY A 367 25.98 5.17 -10.47
N TYR A 368 24.85 5.86 -10.47
CA TYR A 368 24.79 7.32 -10.42
C TYR A 368 24.49 7.78 -9.00
N GLY A 369 25.07 8.90 -8.57
CA GLY A 369 24.81 9.43 -7.23
C GLY A 369 23.47 10.17 -7.14
N ILE A 370 23.39 11.38 -7.68
CA ILE A 370 22.15 12.15 -7.85
C ILE A 370 21.98 12.46 -9.33
N ALA A 371 20.84 12.07 -9.89
CA ALA A 371 20.44 12.39 -11.26
C ALA A 371 19.19 13.26 -11.27
N ALA A 372 19.21 14.36 -12.03
CA ALA A 372 18.15 15.37 -12.03
C ALA A 372 17.84 15.92 -13.43
N ALA A 373 16.59 15.82 -13.88
CA ALA A 373 16.17 16.31 -15.20
C ALA A 373 14.65 16.49 -15.27
N GLY A 374 14.15 17.37 -16.16
CA GLY A 374 12.72 17.68 -16.26
C GLY A 374 12.16 18.37 -15.01
N LEU A 375 12.80 19.46 -14.56
CA LEU A 375 12.57 20.06 -13.25
C LEU A 375 12.29 21.56 -13.34
N LYS A 376 11.35 22.05 -12.53
CA LYS A 376 11.07 23.47 -12.36
C LYS A 376 11.09 23.91 -10.90
N GLN A 377 11.80 24.98 -10.58
CA GLN A 377 11.85 25.57 -9.23
C GLN A 377 12.35 24.61 -8.11
N TRP A 378 13.28 23.71 -8.45
CA TRP A 378 13.88 22.80 -7.48
C TRP A 378 15.11 23.40 -6.78
N THR A 379 15.38 22.92 -5.56
CA THR A 379 16.63 23.22 -4.84
C THR A 379 17.40 21.93 -4.53
N ILE A 380 18.57 21.76 -5.15
CA ILE A 380 19.46 20.60 -4.97
C ILE A 380 20.81 21.12 -4.45
N LYS A 381 21.08 21.00 -3.14
CA LYS A 381 22.27 21.61 -2.53
C LYS A 381 22.83 20.86 -1.34
N ASP A 382 24.09 21.13 -1.03
CA ASP A 382 24.81 20.59 0.15
C ASP A 382 24.87 19.05 0.24
N ASN A 383 24.48 18.34 -0.82
CA ASN A 383 24.63 16.90 -0.91
C ASN A 383 26.11 16.58 -1.13
N TRP A 384 26.56 15.46 -0.55
CA TRP A 384 27.94 15.01 -0.69
C TRP A 384 27.97 13.57 -1.15
N ASP A 385 29.01 13.25 -1.90
CA ASP A 385 29.17 11.98 -2.55
C ASP A 385 30.61 11.48 -2.36
N GLU A 386 30.73 10.45 -1.53
CA GLU A 386 31.97 9.70 -1.27
C GLU A 386 31.91 8.31 -1.94
N ALA A 387 30.88 8.04 -2.74
CA ALA A 387 30.72 6.76 -3.38
C ALA A 387 31.69 6.60 -4.55
N LYS A 388 31.96 5.34 -4.90
CA LYS A 388 32.59 5.00 -6.17
C LYS A 388 31.50 4.66 -7.17
N HIS A 389 31.57 5.28 -8.34
CA HIS A 389 30.59 5.14 -9.41
C HIS A 389 31.04 4.09 -10.42
N GLU A 390 30.27 3.02 -10.55
CA GLU A 390 30.54 1.91 -11.45
C GLU A 390 29.24 1.19 -11.86
N GLY A 391 29.23 0.63 -13.06
CA GLY A 391 28.05 0.01 -13.64
C GLY A 391 28.27 -0.29 -15.11
N ARG A 392 27.43 -1.14 -15.68
CA ARG A 392 27.48 -1.51 -17.10
C ARG A 392 26.11 -1.28 -17.74
N LYS A 393 26.10 -0.69 -18.93
CA LYS A 393 24.89 -0.61 -19.77
C LYS A 393 24.30 -2.01 -19.95
N SER A 394 23.04 -2.20 -19.54
CA SER A 394 22.30 -3.43 -19.82
C SER A 394 21.62 -3.35 -21.18
N ALA A 395 21.04 -4.46 -21.65
CA ALA A 395 20.24 -4.50 -22.88
C ALA A 395 18.98 -3.60 -22.81
N ARG A 396 18.57 -3.18 -21.61
CA ARG A 396 17.39 -2.33 -21.39
C ARG A 396 17.69 -0.83 -21.55
N CYS A 397 18.96 -0.47 -21.63
CA CYS A 397 19.34 0.93 -21.80
C CYS A 397 19.11 1.37 -23.26
N PHE A 398 18.50 2.53 -23.44
CA PHE A 398 18.33 3.13 -24.76
C PHE A 398 19.66 3.43 -25.45
N ASP A 399 19.64 3.42 -26.78
CA ASP A 399 20.81 3.75 -27.61
C ASP A 399 20.95 5.25 -27.87
N ASP A 400 19.86 6.01 -27.78
CA ASP A 400 19.86 7.47 -27.91
C ASP A 400 18.84 8.07 -26.90
N PRO A 401 19.22 9.03 -26.05
CA PRO A 401 20.59 9.49 -25.83
C PRO A 401 21.47 8.39 -25.23
N VAL A 402 22.75 8.39 -25.62
CA VAL A 402 23.74 7.55 -24.95
C VAL A 402 23.98 8.12 -23.56
N ASN A 403 23.48 7.41 -22.54
CA ASN A 403 23.73 7.76 -21.15
C ASN A 403 25.24 7.82 -20.88
N PRO A 404 25.71 8.81 -20.09
CA PRO A 404 27.11 8.88 -19.70
C PRO A 404 27.49 7.70 -18.80
N ASP A 405 28.78 7.41 -18.71
CA ASP A 405 29.28 6.45 -17.72
C ASP A 405 28.84 6.86 -16.30
N PRO A 406 28.63 5.88 -15.39
CA PRO A 406 28.28 6.10 -13.98
C PRO A 406 29.07 7.25 -13.34
N ILE A 407 28.36 8.27 -12.84
CA ILE A 407 28.93 9.48 -12.26
C ILE A 407 28.12 9.96 -11.06
N GLY A 408 28.78 10.64 -10.14
CA GLY A 408 28.21 11.11 -8.89
C GLY A 408 27.06 12.09 -9.04
N LEU A 409 27.28 13.23 -9.67
CA LEU A 409 26.26 14.29 -9.76
C LEU A 409 25.98 14.59 -11.23
N LEU A 410 24.74 14.36 -11.65
CA LEU A 410 24.32 14.38 -13.05
C LEU A 410 23.02 15.20 -13.21
N TYR A 411 22.99 16.07 -14.21
CA TYR A 411 21.76 16.77 -14.59
C TYR A 411 21.62 16.97 -16.09
N ASN A 412 20.40 17.27 -16.54
CA ASN A 412 20.12 17.67 -17.92
C ASN A 412 19.67 19.14 -17.94
N LYS A 413 20.63 20.06 -18.05
CA LYS A 413 20.39 21.50 -17.89
C LYS A 413 19.32 22.08 -18.83
N PRO A 414 19.23 21.68 -20.12
CA PRO A 414 18.14 22.12 -21.02
C PRO A 414 16.72 21.89 -20.48
N THR A 415 16.53 20.87 -19.64
CA THR A 415 15.22 20.48 -19.09
C THR A 415 14.96 21.05 -17.68
N MET A 416 15.81 21.98 -17.22
CA MET A 416 15.72 22.57 -15.88
C MET A 416 15.37 24.06 -15.95
N GLU A 417 14.27 24.44 -15.31
CA GLU A 417 13.75 25.80 -15.23
C GLU A 417 13.85 26.34 -13.81
N ASP A 418 14.46 27.52 -13.61
CA ASP A 418 14.54 28.22 -12.32
C ASP A 418 15.04 27.36 -11.14
N CYS A 419 15.89 26.37 -11.41
CA CYS A 419 16.42 25.46 -10.40
C CYS A 419 17.72 25.99 -9.77
N ILE A 420 17.89 25.75 -8.47
CA ILE A 420 19.13 26.03 -7.72
C ILE A 420 19.85 24.70 -7.52
N VAL A 421 20.96 24.50 -8.25
CA VAL A 421 21.76 23.27 -8.19
C VAL A 421 23.16 23.60 -7.68
N GLN A 422 23.68 22.82 -6.74
CA GLN A 422 25.06 22.94 -6.25
C GLN A 422 26.09 22.70 -7.36
N SER A 423 27.30 23.22 -7.17
CA SER A 423 28.44 22.92 -8.04
C SER A 423 28.79 21.43 -8.03
N GLY A 424 29.34 20.94 -9.15
CA GLY A 424 29.84 19.57 -9.29
C GLY A 424 28.97 18.66 -10.15
N PHE A 425 27.75 19.09 -10.49
CA PHE A 425 26.90 18.41 -11.47
C PHE A 425 27.49 18.49 -12.88
N ALA A 426 27.53 17.35 -13.57
CA ALA A 426 27.90 17.26 -14.98
C ALA A 426 26.65 17.34 -15.87
N ASP A 427 26.72 18.16 -16.93
CA ASP A 427 25.60 18.38 -17.86
C ASP A 427 25.62 17.31 -18.96
N HIS A 428 24.58 16.49 -19.00
CA HIS A 428 24.42 15.47 -20.03
C HIS A 428 22.94 15.30 -20.39
N ASN A 429 22.70 14.98 -21.66
CA ASN A 429 21.43 14.39 -22.04
C ASN A 429 21.42 12.92 -21.63
N PHE A 430 20.36 12.47 -20.97
CA PHE A 430 20.20 11.09 -20.52
C PHE A 430 18.72 10.73 -20.42
N GLN A 431 18.45 9.43 -20.46
CA GLN A 431 17.12 8.83 -20.26
C GLN A 431 17.27 7.45 -19.63
N TYR A 432 16.31 7.02 -18.81
CA TYR A 432 16.24 5.70 -18.20
C TYR A 432 17.55 5.25 -17.51
N LEU A 433 18.15 6.10 -16.66
CA LEU A 433 19.45 5.83 -16.01
C LEU A 433 19.46 4.55 -15.15
N VAL A 434 18.31 4.14 -14.63
CA VAL A 434 18.15 2.90 -13.86
C VAL A 434 18.34 1.62 -14.68
N CYS A 435 18.61 1.74 -15.98
CA CYS A 435 18.85 0.63 -16.88
C CYS A 435 20.22 -0.05 -16.69
N ILE A 436 21.17 0.57 -15.98
CA ILE A 436 22.51 -0.02 -15.81
C ILE A 436 22.49 -1.20 -14.84
N ASP A 437 23.34 -2.20 -15.06
CA ASP A 437 23.54 -3.28 -14.12
C ASP A 437 24.79 -3.05 -13.28
N GLY A 438 24.79 -3.64 -12.08
CA GLY A 438 25.94 -3.68 -11.21
C GLY A 438 27.11 -4.45 -11.83
N LEU A 439 28.34 -4.06 -11.49
CA LEU A 439 29.51 -4.86 -11.82
C LEU A 439 29.57 -6.08 -10.89
N TYR A 440 28.96 -7.18 -11.32
CA TYR A 440 29.09 -8.47 -10.65
C TYR A 440 30.45 -9.09 -11.00
N ASP A 441 31.25 -9.41 -9.99
CA ASP A 441 32.48 -10.18 -10.16
C ASP A 441 32.32 -11.59 -9.56
N LYS A 442 33.34 -12.44 -9.72
CA LYS A 442 33.33 -13.79 -9.14
C LYS A 442 33.20 -13.78 -7.60
N ALA A 443 33.52 -12.67 -6.94
CA ALA A 443 33.41 -12.53 -5.50
C ALA A 443 32.01 -12.03 -5.06
N ASN A 444 31.22 -11.48 -5.99
CA ASN A 444 29.89 -10.95 -5.75
C ASN A 444 28.89 -11.35 -6.86
N PRO A 445 28.65 -12.65 -7.10
CA PRO A 445 27.69 -13.09 -8.11
C PRO A 445 26.27 -12.58 -7.77
N PRO A 446 25.37 -12.46 -8.77
CA PRO A 446 23.96 -12.22 -8.51
C PRO A 446 23.42 -13.20 -7.46
N LYS A 447 22.61 -12.70 -6.51
CA LYS A 447 21.97 -13.56 -5.49
C LYS A 447 20.47 -13.50 -5.72
N HIS A 448 19.95 -14.58 -6.26
CA HIS A 448 18.51 -14.73 -6.47
C HIS A 448 17.76 -14.98 -5.15
N ASP A 449 18.46 -15.47 -4.12
CA ASP A 449 17.90 -15.69 -2.79
C ASP A 449 18.72 -14.96 -1.71
N PRO A 450 18.07 -14.18 -0.81
CA PRO A 450 18.75 -13.65 0.35
C PRO A 450 19.12 -14.83 1.28
N PRO A 451 20.31 -14.81 1.91
CA PRO A 451 20.65 -15.80 2.92
C PRO A 451 19.56 -15.83 4.01
N PRO A 452 19.30 -17.00 4.63
CA PRO A 452 18.37 -17.08 5.75
C PRO A 452 18.79 -16.07 6.82
N SER A 453 17.86 -15.22 7.27
CA SER A 453 18.15 -14.31 8.37
C SER A 453 18.48 -15.14 9.61
N PRO A 454 19.38 -14.71 10.51
CA PRO A 454 19.64 -15.41 11.77
C PRO A 454 18.36 -15.77 12.55
N ASP A 455 17.32 -14.93 12.42
CA ASP A 455 16.02 -15.13 13.06
C ASP A 455 15.07 -16.09 12.29
N ASP A 456 15.37 -16.39 11.02
CA ASP A 456 14.61 -17.36 10.21
C ASP A 456 14.97 -18.81 10.60
N LEU A 457 16.04 -19.00 11.39
CA LEU A 457 16.45 -20.30 11.94
C LEU A 457 15.58 -20.67 13.15
N SER A 458 14.30 -20.92 12.90
CA SER A 458 13.52 -21.77 13.81
C SER A 458 14.13 -23.18 13.79
N PRO A 459 14.16 -23.92 14.93
CA PRO A 459 14.62 -25.30 14.92
C PRO A 459 13.61 -26.17 14.19
N THR A 460 13.74 -26.28 12.87
CA THR A 460 12.91 -27.14 12.04
C THR A 460 13.30 -28.59 12.31
N ILE A 461 12.39 -29.33 12.95
CA ILE A 461 12.42 -30.78 13.03
C ILE A 461 12.28 -31.30 11.60
N ALA A 462 13.28 -32.04 11.14
CA ALA A 462 13.34 -32.60 9.79
C ALA A 462 12.14 -33.50 9.52
N GLN A 463 11.36 -33.16 8.49
CA GLN A 463 10.54 -34.11 7.75
C GLN A 463 10.87 -33.92 6.27
N ASP A 464 11.57 -34.91 5.73
CA ASP A 464 11.88 -35.04 4.31
C ASP A 464 10.59 -35.37 3.54
N GLU A 465 10.29 -34.61 2.48
CA GLU A 465 9.54 -35.16 1.35
C GLU A 465 10.20 -34.75 0.03
N ASP A 466 10.56 -35.81 -0.69
CA ASP A 466 11.16 -35.92 -2.01
C ASP A 466 10.08 -35.76 -3.09
N ASN A 467 10.28 -34.90 -4.08
CA ASN A 467 9.53 -34.91 -5.34
C ASN A 467 10.23 -34.07 -6.43
N THR A 468 11.08 -34.73 -7.21
CA THR A 468 11.60 -34.27 -8.50
C THR A 468 10.58 -34.42 -9.63
N VAL A 469 10.35 -33.36 -10.41
CA VAL A 469 9.70 -33.41 -11.73
C VAL A 469 10.66 -32.86 -12.79
N GLN A 470 10.90 -33.67 -13.82
CA GLN A 470 11.73 -33.38 -15.01
C GLN A 470 11.02 -32.39 -15.96
N GLN A 471 11.80 -31.47 -16.54
CA GLN A 471 11.39 -30.61 -17.67
C GLN A 471 12.37 -30.85 -18.84
N ASP A 472 11.83 -31.26 -19.98
CA ASP A 472 12.55 -31.36 -21.26
C ASP A 472 12.41 -30.04 -22.04
N GLY A 473 13.53 -29.59 -22.61
CA GLY A 473 13.65 -28.38 -23.41
C GLY A 473 13.60 -28.61 -24.92
N GLY A 474 13.31 -27.55 -25.67
CA GLY A 474 13.45 -27.50 -27.12
C GLY A 474 13.34 -26.06 -27.61
N GLY A 475 14.43 -25.53 -28.16
CA GLY A 475 14.53 -24.17 -28.71
C GLY A 475 14.47 -24.13 -30.24
N SER A 476 14.22 -22.93 -30.78
CA SER A 476 14.41 -22.60 -32.20
C SER A 476 14.55 -21.08 -32.42
N GLU A 477 15.48 -20.69 -33.29
CA GLU A 477 15.88 -19.32 -33.71
C GLU A 477 14.89 -18.61 -34.66
N PRO A 478 14.99 -17.27 -34.85
CA PRO A 478 14.00 -16.46 -35.57
C PRO A 478 14.36 -16.13 -37.04
N ILE A 479 13.33 -15.84 -37.85
CA ILE A 479 13.40 -15.39 -39.25
C ILE A 479 12.87 -13.95 -39.37
N GLU A 480 13.61 -13.09 -40.07
CA GLU A 480 13.31 -11.68 -40.39
C GLU A 480 12.08 -11.48 -41.31
N GLN A 481 11.38 -10.36 -41.13
CA GLN A 481 10.35 -9.84 -42.04
C GLN A 481 10.71 -8.41 -42.54
N PRO A 482 10.33 -8.02 -43.77
CA PRO A 482 10.50 -6.67 -44.29
C PRO A 482 9.27 -5.76 -44.08
N ARG A 483 9.56 -4.45 -43.95
CA ARG A 483 8.64 -3.30 -43.83
C ARG A 483 7.81 -3.05 -45.09
N GLU A 484 6.58 -2.57 -44.90
CA GLU A 484 5.78 -1.89 -45.92
C GLU A 484 5.14 -0.59 -45.40
N VAL A 485 4.84 0.30 -46.35
CA VAL A 485 4.65 1.76 -46.22
C VAL A 485 3.16 2.13 -46.26
N SER A 486 2.88 3.27 -45.60
CA SER A 486 1.62 4.02 -45.40
C SER A 486 0.69 4.22 -46.59
N ASP A 487 -0.60 4.43 -46.29
CA ASP A 487 -1.45 5.42 -46.97
C ASP A 487 -2.49 6.04 -46.01
N ILE A 488 -2.78 7.32 -46.24
CA ILE A 488 -3.63 8.23 -45.46
C ILE A 488 -5.07 8.19 -46.02
N GLU A 489 -6.07 8.02 -45.15
CA GLU A 489 -7.49 8.10 -45.53
C GLU A 489 -8.23 9.15 -44.69
N VAL A 490 -9.16 9.85 -45.35
CA VAL A 490 -9.88 11.05 -44.87
C VAL A 490 -11.17 10.63 -44.17
N GLU A 491 -11.35 11.05 -42.91
CA GLU A 491 -12.54 10.73 -42.10
C GLU A 491 -13.80 11.54 -42.48
N LEU A 492 -14.92 10.82 -42.55
CA LEU A 492 -16.28 11.35 -42.54
C LEU A 492 -16.83 11.25 -41.10
N PRO A 493 -17.76 12.14 -40.68
CA PRO A 493 -18.22 12.20 -39.29
C PRO A 493 -19.06 10.95 -38.92
N VAL A 494 -18.58 10.22 -37.91
CA VAL A 494 -19.20 9.01 -37.37
C VAL A 494 -20.25 9.36 -36.32
N GLU A 495 -21.44 8.80 -36.45
CA GLU A 495 -22.52 8.88 -35.45
C GLU A 495 -22.15 8.00 -34.24
N LYS A 496 -22.06 8.58 -33.03
CA LYS A 496 -21.61 7.86 -31.82
C LYS A 496 -22.51 6.65 -31.53
N MET A 497 -21.90 5.46 -31.45
CA MET A 497 -22.59 4.18 -31.30
C MET A 497 -23.09 3.91 -29.87
N PHE A 498 -22.54 4.62 -28.87
CA PHE A 498 -22.92 4.50 -27.46
C PHE A 498 -23.34 5.87 -26.90
N SER A 499 -24.46 5.91 -26.17
CA SER A 499 -24.93 7.09 -25.43
C SER A 499 -25.46 6.67 -24.06
N THR A 500 -24.57 6.69 -23.08
CA THR A 500 -24.84 6.38 -21.67
C THR A 500 -25.25 7.61 -20.88
N GLY A 501 -25.07 8.81 -21.46
CA GLY A 501 -25.29 10.10 -20.78
C GLY A 501 -24.10 10.54 -19.93
N SER A 502 -23.00 9.78 -19.96
CA SER A 502 -21.70 10.12 -19.37
C SER A 502 -20.65 10.00 -20.45
N GLU A 503 -20.06 11.13 -20.85
CA GLU A 503 -19.04 11.16 -21.92
C GLU A 503 -17.88 10.21 -21.62
N MET A 504 -17.45 10.13 -20.35
CA MET A 504 -16.36 9.25 -19.93
C MET A 504 -16.69 7.75 -20.10
N MET A 505 -17.93 7.33 -19.79
CA MET A 505 -18.34 5.93 -19.95
C MET A 505 -18.57 5.59 -21.42
N ASP A 506 -19.06 6.55 -22.21
CA ASP A 506 -19.21 6.39 -23.65
C ASP A 506 -17.85 6.20 -24.32
N ASP A 507 -16.85 6.98 -23.94
CA ASP A 507 -15.49 6.87 -24.47
C ASP A 507 -14.82 5.54 -24.05
N VAL A 508 -15.04 5.07 -22.82
CA VAL A 508 -14.51 3.76 -22.36
C VAL A 508 -15.16 2.61 -23.11
N LEU A 509 -16.47 2.66 -23.34
CA LEU A 509 -17.20 1.63 -24.07
C LEU A 509 -16.84 1.64 -25.56
N GLU A 510 -16.68 2.83 -26.16
CA GLU A 510 -16.27 3.01 -27.54
C GLU A 510 -14.84 2.50 -27.76
N HIS A 511 -13.91 2.85 -26.89
CA HIS A 511 -12.52 2.38 -26.95
C HIS A 511 -12.40 0.86 -26.69
N SER A 512 -13.21 0.32 -25.77
CA SER A 512 -13.28 -1.13 -25.53
C SER A 512 -13.88 -1.88 -26.72
N TYR A 513 -14.87 -1.31 -27.40
CA TYR A 513 -15.48 -1.86 -28.60
C TYR A 513 -14.50 -1.83 -29.79
N GLN A 514 -13.75 -0.72 -29.94
CA GLN A 514 -12.79 -0.55 -31.02
C GLN A 514 -11.61 -1.53 -30.92
N ARG A 515 -11.02 -1.70 -29.73
CA ARG A 515 -9.99 -2.73 -29.48
C ARG A 515 -10.48 -4.15 -29.78
N MET A 516 -11.77 -4.41 -29.55
CA MET A 516 -12.35 -5.72 -29.83
C MET A 516 -12.49 -5.96 -31.33
N LEU A 517 -12.94 -4.96 -32.09
CA LEU A 517 -13.02 -5.05 -33.55
C LEU A 517 -11.62 -5.24 -34.17
N GLU A 518 -10.59 -4.58 -33.63
CA GLU A 518 -9.19 -4.80 -34.06
C GLU A 518 -8.73 -6.23 -33.81
N VAL A 519 -9.08 -6.83 -32.67
CA VAL A 519 -8.75 -8.24 -32.37
C VAL A 519 -9.49 -9.20 -33.30
N ILE A 520 -10.76 -8.93 -33.63
CA ILE A 520 -11.54 -9.71 -34.58
C ILE A 520 -10.95 -9.59 -36.00
N ASP A 521 -10.59 -8.39 -36.44
CA ASP A 521 -9.97 -8.16 -37.75
C ASP A 521 -8.60 -8.85 -37.83
N HIS A 522 -7.79 -8.78 -36.78
CA HIS A 522 -6.51 -9.48 -36.70
C HIS A 522 -6.68 -11.02 -36.75
N LEU A 523 -7.72 -11.55 -36.10
CA LEU A 523 -8.07 -12.97 -36.20
C LEU A 523 -8.55 -13.34 -37.60
N SER A 524 -9.38 -12.51 -38.24
CA SER A 524 -9.87 -12.73 -39.61
C SER A 524 -8.72 -12.73 -40.62
N ARG A 525 -7.83 -11.74 -40.58
CA ARG A 525 -6.64 -11.69 -41.43
C ARG A 525 -5.76 -12.92 -41.27
N ARG A 526 -5.63 -13.44 -40.04
CA ARG A 526 -4.84 -14.65 -39.77
C ARG A 526 -5.49 -15.90 -40.36
N VAL A 527 -6.83 -15.97 -40.39
CA VAL A 527 -7.57 -17.04 -41.07
C VAL A 527 -7.43 -16.93 -42.59
N ASP A 528 -7.50 -15.71 -43.14
CA ASP A 528 -7.34 -15.47 -44.58
C ASP A 528 -5.93 -15.80 -45.08
N VAL A 529 -4.89 -15.46 -44.30
CA VAL A 529 -3.49 -15.84 -44.60
C VAL A 529 -3.32 -17.36 -44.61
N LEU A 530 -3.95 -18.08 -43.66
CA LEU A 530 -3.94 -19.54 -43.64
C LEU A 530 -4.72 -20.15 -44.82
N GLY A 531 -5.79 -19.48 -45.28
CA GLY A 531 -6.53 -19.87 -46.49
C GLY A 531 -5.73 -19.63 -47.78
N ALA A 532 -5.05 -18.49 -47.89
CA ALA A 532 -4.28 -18.10 -49.08
C ALA A 532 -2.99 -18.92 -49.25
N ALA A 533 -2.33 -19.31 -48.14
CA ALA A 533 -1.13 -20.16 -48.17
C ALA A 533 -1.36 -21.53 -48.82
N ASN A 534 -2.61 -22.01 -48.88
CA ASN A 534 -2.98 -23.27 -49.54
C ASN A 534 -3.37 -23.12 -51.03
N GLY A 535 -3.55 -21.90 -51.54
CA GLY A 535 -4.01 -21.66 -52.92
C GLY A 535 -2.90 -21.55 -53.98
N GLY A 536 -1.62 -21.59 -53.59
CA GLY A 536 -0.52 -21.17 -54.43
C GLY A 536 0.43 -22.27 -54.90
N LYS A 537 -0.03 -23.21 -55.75
CA LYS A 537 0.78 -23.85 -56.81
C LYS A 537 -0.01 -24.90 -57.60
N GLY A 538 -0.14 -24.67 -58.91
CA GLY A 538 -0.11 -25.75 -59.90
C GLY A 538 -1.44 -26.07 -60.60
N SER A 539 -1.53 -25.58 -61.84
CA SER A 539 -2.39 -26.13 -62.89
C SER A 539 -2.14 -27.64 -63.05
N GLY A 540 -3.19 -28.46 -63.06
CA GLY A 540 -3.14 -29.81 -63.62
C GLY A 540 -3.75 -30.89 -62.72
N ASP A 541 -4.84 -31.47 -63.21
CA ASP A 541 -5.54 -32.67 -62.74
C ASP A 541 -6.37 -32.61 -61.44
N SER A 542 -7.67 -32.68 -61.72
CA SER A 542 -8.79 -32.92 -60.82
C SER A 542 -8.68 -34.26 -60.10
N LYS A 543 -8.23 -34.25 -58.83
CA LYS A 543 -8.57 -35.25 -57.79
C LYS A 543 -7.94 -34.98 -56.40
N ILE A 544 -7.84 -33.73 -55.97
CA ILE A 544 -7.31 -33.37 -54.63
C ILE A 544 -8.30 -32.47 -53.89
N SER A 545 -9.55 -32.91 -53.71
CA SER A 545 -10.48 -32.30 -52.75
C SER A 545 -10.96 -33.26 -51.67
N GLU A 546 -10.35 -34.44 -51.55
CA GLU A 546 -10.81 -35.50 -50.65
C GLU A 546 -9.89 -35.81 -49.46
N VAL A 547 -8.81 -35.03 -49.28
CA VAL A 547 -7.94 -35.16 -48.10
C VAL A 547 -7.61 -33.78 -47.55
N LEU A 548 -8.63 -33.05 -47.10
CA LEU A 548 -8.41 -32.05 -46.05
C LEU A 548 -8.11 -32.83 -44.77
N ASP A 549 -6.91 -32.62 -44.23
CA ASP A 549 -6.43 -33.27 -43.01
C ASP A 549 -7.46 -33.12 -41.87
N PRO A 550 -7.99 -34.22 -41.30
CA PRO A 550 -8.95 -34.20 -40.18
C PRO A 550 -8.46 -33.35 -38.99
N ALA A 551 -7.14 -33.21 -38.85
CA ALA A 551 -6.53 -32.36 -37.83
C ALA A 551 -6.92 -30.88 -38.00
N MET A 552 -7.00 -30.37 -39.23
CA MET A 552 -7.28 -28.96 -39.51
C MET A 552 -8.77 -28.63 -39.27
N SER A 553 -9.69 -29.55 -39.62
CA SER A 553 -11.12 -29.36 -39.32
C SER A 553 -11.36 -29.33 -37.81
N SER A 554 -10.64 -30.16 -37.04
CA SER A 554 -10.74 -30.17 -35.57
C SER A 554 -10.23 -28.86 -34.95
N HIS A 555 -9.23 -28.23 -35.56
CA HIS A 555 -8.69 -26.95 -35.10
C HIS A 555 -9.63 -25.79 -35.41
N LEU A 556 -10.23 -25.76 -36.60
CA LEU A 556 -11.24 -24.76 -36.96
C LEU A 556 -12.48 -24.89 -36.08
N GLU A 557 -12.93 -26.11 -35.77
CA GLU A 557 -14.06 -26.33 -34.88
C GLU A 557 -13.76 -25.87 -33.43
N LYS A 558 -12.54 -26.12 -32.92
CA LYS A 558 -12.11 -25.58 -31.62
C LYS A 558 -12.06 -24.06 -31.60
N LEU A 559 -11.63 -23.44 -32.72
CA LEU A 559 -11.52 -21.99 -32.83
C LEU A 559 -12.92 -21.36 -32.91
N GLN A 560 -13.83 -21.96 -33.67
CA GLN A 560 -15.24 -21.56 -33.71
C GLN A 560 -15.90 -21.65 -32.32
N ARG A 561 -15.70 -22.75 -31.57
CA ARG A 561 -16.23 -22.87 -30.19
C ARG A 561 -15.65 -21.82 -29.24
N LYS A 562 -14.38 -21.41 -29.42
CA LYS A 562 -13.79 -20.31 -28.64
C LYS A 562 -14.43 -18.97 -28.98
N ILE A 563 -14.72 -18.72 -30.27
CA ILE A 563 -15.42 -17.52 -30.70
C ILE A 563 -16.83 -17.48 -30.12
N GLU A 564 -17.59 -18.58 -30.21
CA GLU A 564 -18.94 -18.67 -29.63
C GLU A 564 -18.94 -18.49 -28.11
N HIS A 565 -17.95 -19.05 -27.40
CA HIS A 565 -17.79 -18.84 -25.96
C HIS A 565 -17.45 -17.39 -25.61
N LEU A 566 -16.58 -16.73 -26.41
CA LEU A 566 -16.26 -15.32 -26.23
C LEU A 566 -17.49 -14.44 -26.48
N GLU A 567 -18.28 -14.72 -27.52
CA GLU A 567 -19.52 -14.01 -27.81
C GLU A 567 -20.56 -14.17 -26.67
N PHE A 568 -20.70 -15.39 -26.13
CA PHE A 568 -21.58 -15.65 -25.00
C PHE A 568 -21.12 -14.92 -23.72
N SER A 569 -19.83 -14.99 -23.40
CA SER A 569 -19.24 -14.28 -22.27
C SER A 569 -19.45 -12.77 -22.39
N LEU A 570 -19.31 -12.23 -23.60
CA LEU A 570 -19.52 -10.81 -23.87
C LEU A 570 -20.98 -10.39 -23.66
N ARG A 571 -21.94 -11.17 -24.20
CA ARG A 571 -23.37 -10.90 -23.97
C ARG A 571 -23.70 -10.89 -22.48
N SER A 572 -23.14 -11.82 -21.72
CA SER A 572 -23.30 -11.86 -20.26
C SER A 572 -22.71 -10.63 -19.56
N GLN A 573 -21.55 -10.13 -20.02
CA GLN A 573 -20.94 -8.91 -19.47
C GLN A 573 -21.77 -7.67 -19.79
N ILE A 574 -22.29 -7.54 -21.01
CA ILE A 574 -23.17 -6.44 -21.42
C ILE A 574 -24.46 -6.44 -20.60
N GLU A 575 -25.08 -7.62 -20.39
CA GLU A 575 -26.29 -7.73 -19.57
C GLU A 575 -26.03 -7.33 -18.11
N THR A 576 -24.87 -7.72 -17.57
CA THR A 576 -24.44 -7.33 -16.22
C THR A 576 -24.20 -5.82 -16.12
N ALA A 577 -23.60 -5.20 -17.15
CA ALA A 577 -23.38 -3.76 -17.21
C ALA A 577 -24.72 -2.98 -17.29
N ILE A 578 -25.70 -3.50 -18.03
CA ILE A 578 -27.05 -2.91 -18.10
C ILE A 578 -27.76 -3.00 -16.74
N GLN A 579 -27.66 -4.13 -16.04
CA GLN A 579 -28.21 -4.27 -14.69
C GLN A 579 -27.53 -3.32 -13.70
N LEU A 580 -26.21 -3.18 -13.77
CA LEU A 580 -25.46 -2.23 -12.95
C LEU A 580 -25.88 -0.79 -13.22
N ARG A 581 -26.09 -0.40 -14.48
CA ARG A 581 -26.62 0.93 -14.86
C ARG A 581 -27.98 1.18 -14.21
N SER A 582 -28.90 0.23 -14.29
CA SER A 582 -30.22 0.38 -13.66
C SER A 582 -30.13 0.54 -12.15
N ALA A 583 -29.20 -0.15 -11.50
CA ALA A 583 -28.98 -0.02 -10.06
C ALA A 583 -28.38 1.34 -9.69
N ILE A 584 -27.39 1.83 -10.46
CA ILE A 584 -26.77 3.14 -10.24
C ILE A 584 -27.80 4.27 -10.44
N GLN A 585 -28.64 4.19 -11.48
CA GLN A 585 -29.70 5.18 -11.70
C GLN A 585 -30.73 5.17 -10.56
N GLY A 586 -31.09 4.00 -10.02
CA GLY A 586 -31.93 3.90 -8.84
C GLY A 586 -31.28 4.55 -7.61
N TRP A 587 -29.98 4.32 -7.41
CA TRP A 587 -29.24 4.90 -6.31
C TRP A 587 -29.09 6.42 -6.42
N ASP A 588 -28.85 6.95 -7.62
CA ASP A 588 -28.78 8.39 -7.88
C ASP A 588 -30.11 9.09 -7.59
N GLN A 589 -31.24 8.47 -7.97
CA GLN A 589 -32.57 8.96 -7.60
C GLN A 589 -32.81 8.96 -6.09
N GLU A 590 -32.38 7.90 -5.38
CA GLU A 590 -32.48 7.84 -3.93
C GLU A 590 -31.59 8.89 -3.24
N MET A 591 -30.38 9.11 -3.74
CA MET A 591 -29.46 10.13 -3.20
C MET A 591 -29.97 11.55 -3.44
N ALA A 592 -30.57 11.83 -4.61
CA ALA A 592 -31.23 13.09 -4.87
C ALA A 592 -32.39 13.35 -3.88
N LEU A 593 -33.19 12.34 -3.56
CA LEU A 593 -34.26 12.44 -2.56
C LEU A 593 -33.73 12.68 -1.14
N VAL A 594 -32.61 12.06 -0.78
CA VAL A 594 -31.95 12.31 0.52
C VAL A 594 -31.40 13.73 0.60
N ALA A 595 -30.76 14.22 -0.47
CA ALA A 595 -30.24 15.58 -0.54
C ALA A 595 -31.35 16.63 -0.41
N ASP A 596 -32.48 16.43 -1.08
CA ASP A 596 -33.67 17.29 -0.95
C ASP A 596 -34.21 17.28 0.50
N TRP A 597 -34.25 16.11 1.14
CA TRP A 597 -34.68 15.99 2.54
C TRP A 597 -33.72 16.67 3.52
N GLU A 598 -32.41 16.53 3.32
CA GLU A 598 -31.40 17.24 4.12
C GLU A 598 -31.53 18.75 3.99
N TYR A 599 -31.77 19.24 2.77
CA TYR A 599 -31.99 20.66 2.49
C TYR A 599 -33.25 21.19 3.20
N ASP A 600 -34.35 20.44 3.19
CA ASP A 600 -35.58 20.79 3.91
C ASP A 600 -35.37 20.85 5.43
N ILE A 601 -34.58 19.92 5.99
CA ILE A 601 -34.21 19.96 7.42
C ILE A 601 -33.38 21.20 7.75
N LEU A 602 -32.40 21.53 6.91
CA LEU A 602 -31.56 22.71 7.11
C LEU A 602 -32.40 24.00 7.08
N LEU A 603 -33.38 24.07 6.18
CA LEU A 603 -34.35 25.17 6.14
C LEU A 603 -35.22 25.24 7.40
N ASP A 604 -35.74 24.12 7.91
CA ASP A 604 -36.55 24.09 9.14
C ASP A 604 -35.71 24.48 10.38
N VAL A 605 -34.47 24.00 10.48
CA VAL A 605 -33.53 24.38 11.55
C VAL A 605 -33.23 25.87 11.49
N ARG A 606 -32.95 26.41 10.30
CA ARG A 606 -32.71 27.84 10.10
C ARG A 606 -33.93 28.67 10.54
N HIS A 607 -35.14 28.29 10.11
CA HIS A 607 -36.36 29.00 10.47
C HIS A 607 -36.64 28.96 11.98
N LYS A 608 -36.36 27.83 12.64
CA LYS A 608 -36.47 27.70 14.10
C LYS A 608 -35.42 28.53 14.85
N LEU A 609 -34.19 28.60 14.35
CA LEU A 609 -33.13 29.42 14.93
C LEU A 609 -33.45 30.91 14.80
N GLU A 610 -33.93 31.36 13.63
CA GLU A 610 -34.37 32.74 13.40
C GLU A 610 -35.54 33.11 14.34
N LEU A 611 -36.52 32.23 14.53
CA LEU A 611 -37.61 32.43 15.50
C LEU A 611 -37.15 32.49 16.97
N SER A 612 -36.10 31.74 17.33
CA SER A 612 -35.56 31.73 18.70
C SER A 612 -34.66 32.93 19.03
N SER A 613 -34.27 33.72 18.03
CA SER A 613 -33.40 34.89 18.21
C SER A 613 -34.15 36.18 18.60
N TYR A 614 -35.48 36.15 18.69
CA TYR A 614 -36.27 37.26 19.21
C TYR A 614 -36.40 37.19 20.75
N PRO A 615 -35.91 38.20 21.50
CA PRO A 615 -36.09 38.25 22.95
C PRO A 615 -37.57 38.36 23.29
N HIS A 616 -38.07 37.49 24.17
CA HIS A 616 -39.50 37.38 24.48
C HIS A 616 -40.10 38.57 25.27
N ASP A 617 -39.31 39.57 25.65
CA ASP A 617 -39.69 40.62 26.60
C ASP A 617 -39.62 42.07 26.07
N GLN A 618 -39.62 42.30 24.75
CA GLN A 618 -39.79 43.66 24.21
C GLN A 618 -41.09 43.80 23.41
N PRO A 619 -42.00 44.72 23.80
CA PRO A 619 -43.15 45.05 22.98
C PRO A 619 -42.66 45.65 21.66
N LEU A 620 -42.98 44.99 20.56
CA LEU A 620 -42.71 45.46 19.19
C LEU A 620 -43.41 46.81 18.98
N ASP A 621 -42.64 47.90 18.91
CA ASP A 621 -43.14 49.22 18.49
C ASP A 621 -43.31 49.23 16.96
N PRO A 622 -44.55 49.29 16.42
CA PRO A 622 -44.80 49.25 14.98
C PRO A 622 -44.23 50.46 14.21
N LYS A 623 -43.72 51.48 14.92
CA LYS A 623 -43.20 52.71 14.30
C LYS A 623 -41.74 52.62 13.86
N LEU A 624 -40.97 51.65 14.37
CA LEU A 624 -39.54 51.51 14.03
C LEU A 624 -39.28 50.69 12.75
N MET A 625 -40.26 49.93 12.26
CA MET A 625 -40.14 49.14 11.02
C MET A 625 -40.38 49.94 9.72
N ARG A 626 -40.65 51.25 9.80
CA ARG A 626 -41.01 52.06 8.62
C ARG A 626 -40.04 53.21 8.32
N GLY A 627 -38.86 53.22 8.93
CA GLY A 627 -37.97 54.39 8.92
C GLY A 627 -36.52 54.10 8.55
N GLN A 628 -36.25 53.39 7.45
CA GLN A 628 -34.88 53.31 6.91
C GLN A 628 -34.88 52.98 5.41
N SER A 629 -35.37 53.92 4.60
CA SER A 629 -35.13 53.93 3.16
C SER A 629 -35.15 55.37 2.64
N HIS A 630 -34.17 56.17 3.06
CA HIS A 630 -33.81 57.41 2.39
C HIS A 630 -32.45 57.88 2.93
N LEU A 631 -31.37 57.65 2.17
CA LEU A 631 -30.44 58.69 1.72
C LEU A 631 -29.27 58.09 0.92
N ASP A 632 -28.88 58.88 -0.07
CA ASP A 632 -27.70 58.85 -0.93
C ASP A 632 -27.61 57.85 -2.09
N GLY A 633 -27.99 58.41 -3.25
CA GLY A 633 -27.82 57.82 -4.56
C GLY A 633 -26.36 57.73 -4.99
N LYS A 634 -26.04 56.55 -5.52
CA LYS A 634 -25.16 56.36 -6.68
C LYS A 634 -25.70 55.15 -7.42
N ALA A 635 -26.17 55.40 -8.65
CA ALA A 635 -26.57 54.34 -9.56
C ALA A 635 -25.32 53.59 -10.04
N LEU A 636 -25.20 52.31 -9.69
CA LEU A 636 -24.50 51.34 -10.53
C LEU A 636 -25.34 50.07 -10.58
N VAL A 637 -25.62 49.66 -11.81
CA VAL A 637 -26.52 48.60 -12.25
C VAL A 637 -26.08 47.25 -11.68
N ILE A 638 -26.98 46.58 -10.95
CA ILE A 638 -26.89 45.15 -10.67
C ILE A 638 -27.96 44.49 -11.55
N ASP A 639 -27.52 43.65 -12.48
CA ASP A 639 -28.40 42.80 -13.27
C ASP A 639 -29.14 41.85 -12.32
N ASP A 640 -30.46 42.01 -12.28
CA ASP A 640 -31.37 41.19 -11.49
C ASP A 640 -31.67 39.92 -12.27
N HIS A 641 -30.98 38.83 -11.93
CA HIS A 641 -31.36 37.49 -12.36
C HIS A 641 -32.64 37.08 -11.64
N SER A 642 -33.78 37.40 -12.26
CA SER A 642 -35.08 36.86 -11.85
C SER A 642 -35.04 35.33 -11.96
N HIS A 643 -35.06 34.67 -10.80
CA HIS A 643 -35.07 33.22 -10.68
C HIS A 643 -36.43 32.63 -11.11
N PRO A 644 -36.47 31.44 -11.78
CA PRO A 644 -37.70 30.79 -12.27
C PRO A 644 -38.60 30.17 -11.18
N SER A 645 -38.43 30.55 -9.90
CA SER A 645 -38.99 29.79 -8.76
C SER A 645 -40.52 29.89 -8.61
N LEU A 646 -41.16 30.90 -9.19
CA LEU A 646 -42.61 31.11 -9.06
C LEU A 646 -43.46 30.17 -9.92
N GLU A 647 -42.94 29.63 -11.03
CA GLU A 647 -43.65 28.58 -11.79
C GLU A 647 -43.52 27.19 -11.15
N SER A 648 -42.41 26.93 -10.44
CA SER A 648 -42.16 25.68 -9.72
C SER A 648 -43.11 25.50 -8.52
N GLU A 649 -43.45 26.57 -7.81
CA GLU A 649 -44.36 26.50 -6.66
C GLU A 649 -45.80 26.14 -7.06
N ASN A 650 -46.26 26.61 -8.23
CA ASN A 650 -47.59 26.27 -8.73
C ASN A 650 -47.68 24.80 -9.17
N LEU A 651 -46.62 24.25 -9.78
CA LEU A 651 -46.53 22.83 -10.12
C LEU A 651 -46.40 21.94 -8.86
N ARG A 652 -45.67 22.38 -7.83
CA ARG A 652 -45.60 21.74 -6.50
C ARG A 652 -46.96 21.68 -5.81
N SER A 653 -47.77 22.74 -5.89
CA SER A 653 -49.11 22.76 -5.27
C SER A 653 -50.06 21.73 -5.89
N MET A 654 -49.95 21.50 -7.21
CA MET A 654 -50.79 20.51 -7.91
C MET A 654 -50.37 19.07 -7.60
N SER A 655 -49.07 18.80 -7.49
CA SER A 655 -48.55 17.47 -7.15
C SER A 655 -48.88 17.07 -5.70
N ASN A 656 -48.76 18.01 -4.75
CA ASN A 656 -49.11 17.77 -3.34
C ASN A 656 -50.62 17.55 -3.14
N ARG A 657 -51.47 18.19 -3.96
CA ARG A 657 -52.92 17.97 -3.94
C ARG A 657 -53.32 16.61 -4.51
N ALA A 658 -52.58 16.08 -5.48
CA ALA A 658 -52.77 14.71 -6.00
C ALA A 658 -52.33 13.64 -4.98
N ARG A 659 -51.26 13.92 -4.20
CA ARG A 659 -50.75 13.01 -3.17
C ARG A 659 -51.68 12.88 -1.95
N LEU A 660 -52.24 14.00 -1.46
CA LEU A 660 -53.13 13.98 -0.30
C LEU A 660 -54.41 13.17 -0.56
N ASN A 661 -54.92 13.17 -1.79
CA ASN A 661 -56.08 12.36 -2.17
C ASN A 661 -55.79 10.85 -2.28
N ALA A 662 -54.52 10.44 -2.43
CA ALA A 662 -54.13 9.03 -2.51
C ALA A 662 -53.82 8.41 -1.13
N THR A 663 -53.46 9.23 -0.13
CA THR A 663 -53.09 8.75 1.21
C THR A 663 -54.25 8.58 2.19
N GLU A 664 -55.45 9.09 1.88
CA GLU A 664 -56.61 8.96 2.77
C GLU A 664 -57.21 7.53 2.79
N GLU A 665 -56.92 6.67 1.82
CA GLU A 665 -57.44 5.28 1.77
C GLU A 665 -56.56 4.23 2.49
N ALA A 666 -55.29 4.53 2.82
CA ALA A 666 -54.36 3.52 3.35
C ALA A 666 -54.04 3.66 4.86
N GLY A 667 -54.34 4.81 5.49
CA GLY A 667 -53.79 5.18 6.80
C GLY A 667 -54.48 4.62 8.05
N THR A 668 -55.70 4.07 7.95
CA THR A 668 -56.51 3.78 9.15
C THR A 668 -56.47 2.34 9.67
N ARG A 669 -55.80 1.39 8.97
CA ARG A 669 -55.75 -0.03 9.41
C ARG A 669 -54.42 -0.49 10.03
N ALA A 670 -53.30 0.21 9.77
CA ALA A 670 -51.98 -0.26 10.21
C ALA A 670 -51.59 0.17 11.64
N SER A 671 -52.09 1.31 12.15
CA SER A 671 -51.64 1.86 13.45
C SER A 671 -52.27 1.16 14.67
N VAL A 672 -53.43 0.52 14.54
CA VAL A 672 -54.13 -0.13 15.66
C VAL A 672 -53.48 -1.49 16.02
N TRP A 673 -52.87 -2.18 15.05
CA TRP A 673 -52.26 -3.50 15.27
C TRP A 673 -50.88 -3.42 15.97
N GLN A 674 -50.08 -2.39 15.68
CA GLN A 674 -48.76 -2.23 16.31
C GLN A 674 -48.86 -1.83 17.79
N ILE A 675 -49.86 -1.03 18.17
CA ILE A 675 -50.06 -0.64 19.57
C ILE A 675 -50.54 -1.83 20.42
N GLY A 676 -51.32 -2.75 19.84
CA GLY A 676 -51.78 -3.97 20.52
C GLY A 676 -50.66 -4.98 20.85
N LEU A 677 -49.69 -5.16 19.94
CA LEU A 677 -48.60 -6.13 20.10
C LEU A 677 -47.56 -5.70 21.14
N ILE A 678 -47.27 -4.40 21.23
CA ILE A 678 -46.32 -3.86 22.21
C ILE A 678 -46.95 -3.89 23.63
N GLY A 679 -48.25 -3.59 23.75
CA GLY A 679 -48.96 -3.67 25.03
C GLY A 679 -49.06 -5.08 25.61
N GLY A 680 -49.27 -6.11 24.77
CA GLY A 680 -49.37 -7.50 25.22
C GLY A 680 -48.06 -8.06 25.78
N SER A 681 -46.92 -7.64 25.23
CA SER A 681 -45.59 -8.12 25.60
C SER A 681 -45.16 -7.64 26.99
N ALA A 682 -45.48 -6.40 27.34
CA ALA A 682 -45.17 -5.82 28.65
C ALA A 682 -45.98 -6.48 29.78
N ILE A 683 -47.25 -6.80 29.53
CA ILE A 683 -48.13 -7.43 30.53
C ILE A 683 -47.67 -8.87 30.83
N ALA A 684 -47.24 -9.62 29.82
CA ALA A 684 -46.70 -10.98 29.99
C ALA A 684 -45.43 -10.99 30.86
N LEU A 685 -44.51 -10.04 30.65
CA LEU A 685 -43.28 -9.94 31.44
C LEU A 685 -43.54 -9.58 32.91
N VAL A 686 -44.50 -8.69 33.17
CA VAL A 686 -44.92 -8.35 34.55
C VAL A 686 -45.56 -9.56 35.24
N TRP A 687 -46.35 -10.35 34.51
CA TRP A 687 -47.01 -11.54 35.06
C TRP A 687 -46.00 -12.65 35.42
N VAL A 688 -45.00 -12.87 34.56
CA VAL A 688 -43.90 -13.83 34.82
C VAL A 688 -43.05 -13.39 36.01
N GLY A 689 -42.73 -12.09 36.12
CA GLY A 689 -41.99 -11.53 37.26
C GLY A 689 -42.72 -11.70 38.60
N LEU A 690 -44.03 -11.45 38.62
CA LEU A 690 -44.86 -11.62 39.82
C LEU A 690 -45.03 -13.09 40.23
N GLY A 691 -45.11 -14.00 39.25
CA GLY A 691 -45.14 -15.45 39.50
C GLY A 691 -43.84 -15.98 40.12
N TRP A 692 -42.69 -15.47 39.66
CA TRP A 692 -41.37 -15.84 40.19
C TRP A 692 -41.18 -15.32 41.63
N TRP A 693 -41.65 -14.10 41.92
CA TRP A 693 -41.55 -13.51 43.25
C TRP A 693 -42.42 -14.21 44.30
N LYS A 694 -43.62 -14.69 43.91
CA LYS A 694 -44.48 -15.49 44.80
C LYS A 694 -43.89 -16.87 45.12
N LYS A 695 -43.18 -17.51 44.19
CA LYS A 695 -42.54 -18.81 44.43
C LYS A 695 -41.34 -18.73 45.39
N ARG A 696 -40.61 -17.61 45.44
CA ARG A 696 -39.49 -17.43 46.38
C ARG A 696 -39.89 -17.25 47.85
N LYS A 697 -41.12 -16.81 48.14
CA LYS A 697 -41.60 -16.69 49.54
C LYS A 697 -41.84 -18.03 50.26
N VAL A 698 -41.89 -19.15 49.54
CA VAL A 698 -42.15 -20.48 50.13
C VAL A 698 -40.87 -21.20 50.59
N HIS A 699 -39.67 -20.74 50.16
CA HIS A 699 -38.39 -21.38 50.52
C HIS A 699 -37.63 -20.71 51.68
N GLY A 700 -38.21 -19.71 52.34
CA GLY A 700 -37.58 -19.00 53.47
C GLY A 700 -37.91 -19.55 54.87
N LYS A 701 -38.44 -20.77 55.00
CA LYS A 701 -38.80 -21.39 56.30
C LYS A 701 -38.10 -22.71 56.62
N LEU A 702 -37.03 -23.04 55.89
CA LEU A 702 -36.16 -24.18 56.20
C LEU A 702 -34.71 -23.79 55.91
N LEU A 703 -34.17 -22.94 56.77
CA LEU A 703 -32.75 -22.80 57.11
C LEU A 703 -32.65 -22.07 58.45
#